data_AF-A0A660S7S6-F1
#
_entry.id   AF-A0A660S7S6-F1
#
_cell.length_a   1.000
_cell.length_b   1.000
_cell.length_c   1.000
_cell.angle_alpha   90.00
_cell.angle_beta   90.00
_cell.angle_gamma   90.00
#
_symmetry.space_group_name_H-M   'P 1'
#
loop_
_entity.id
_entity.type
_entity.pdbx_description
1 polymer ?
#
loop_
_entity_poly.entity_id
_entity_poly.type
_entity_poly.pdbx_seq_one_letter_code
_entity_poly.pdbx_strand_id
1 'polypeptide(L)'
;MNKDVNEEISLKEYINIIYSRIRVVIAGILLTLILVGVYTFTRKPLYEASTTIRVDQNRESNILFGDYTQILNQDVMQTEIAMIKSRSLSERVVKNLNLNVQIKKKKGDFDVDLVGLSLDREYFKGRIKFLFNSDTSFIASIKGKKIFEGKINDKFDFNGIHFILTAKGVKRGNFFIVSVSDVAHRALGLSNSIKVAPVKDAMIMKVTVYSHVPALAAKIANSIANEYIVQSVEYERSDARNARIFIEKQLKSATENLKEAENALRDYKEKEKFVILDENAKDYISNLSDFESQKAQFEMDITAQEMVIKNIQNQMTDSLSPYNRYKKFAAIPSLSGNTTIQELQNKLMELEMKRSELLQEYTERHPEVIAINGQIEDIKKDISDIVKNVVMTGPSSDDPIYQNLMSTIISAITKIKADSGSIRALNKIIGNYNHKLSKLPEKEVTLAQLMRKKNVNDKIYTMLLTKLEEAKINEAKTTAPVRIVDSAIIPTSPIKPRKRLNMIMALFLGIFIGLGGAFLVEYLDNTIKSPDIIEDYFKLPFLGIIPYINGNDIKKNEHYKSKTAVKNKLITQYAPESPITEAYRVIRTNLQFASIDTPLKSILVTGVQPEDGKTTTVCNIAITYANMGLKTVIVDTDLRKPQVHRMFGLKNQIGISNYLIEKKKISDIVQETDINNLSIVAAGKIKGNFGEILNSDKMKKFIQSMSEKFDIVLYDSPPVLSVADPLILGSQMDGVILVVRYGVTDKDAIMHVKKIISQHSTKLIGVLLNANRNYHSRGYKYYYYDYYSANEKRKKNIIQKLIERI
;
A
#
# COMPACT_ATOMS: atom_id res chain seq x y z
N MET A 1 -12.00 35.11 -33.05
CA MET A 1 -10.92 35.49 -32.13
C MET A 1 -11.43 35.25 -30.73
N ASN A 2 -11.15 34.07 -30.17
CA ASN A 2 -11.58 33.67 -28.84
C ASN A 2 -10.89 34.56 -27.81
N LYS A 3 -11.65 35.42 -27.13
CA LYS A 3 -11.19 36.01 -25.87
C LYS A 3 -11.53 35.00 -24.78
N ASP A 4 -10.57 34.15 -24.45
CA ASP A 4 -10.52 33.47 -23.16
C ASP A 4 -10.37 34.56 -22.10
N VAL A 5 -11.50 34.97 -21.52
CA VAL A 5 -11.48 35.70 -20.25
C VAL A 5 -11.13 34.66 -19.21
N ASN A 6 -9.83 34.55 -18.90
CA ASN A 6 -9.37 33.96 -17.66
C ASN A 6 -9.90 34.84 -16.52
N GLU A 7 -11.14 34.60 -16.09
CA GLU A 7 -11.55 34.96 -14.74
C GLU A 7 -10.65 34.15 -13.80
N GLU A 8 -9.74 34.83 -13.11
CA GLU A 8 -9.05 34.24 -11.96
C GLU A 8 -10.13 33.81 -10.96
N ILE A 9 -10.44 32.51 -10.94
CA ILE A 9 -11.38 31.93 -9.98
C ILE A 9 -10.85 32.30 -8.60
N SER A 10 -11.57 33.22 -7.93
CA SER A 10 -11.09 33.77 -6.69
C SER A 10 -11.10 32.69 -5.61
N LEU A 11 -10.13 32.71 -4.69
CA LEU A 11 -10.09 31.78 -3.55
C LEU A 11 -11.42 31.72 -2.78
N LYS A 12 -12.16 32.83 -2.82
CA LYS A 12 -13.49 33.00 -2.24
C LYS A 12 -14.57 32.15 -2.91
N GLU A 13 -14.49 31.90 -4.22
CA GLU A 13 -15.43 31.04 -4.94
C GLU A 13 -15.25 29.58 -4.56
N TYR A 14 -14.00 29.10 -4.52
CA TYR A 14 -13.70 27.75 -4.02
C TYR A 14 -14.24 27.53 -2.61
N ILE A 15 -14.05 28.50 -1.72
CA ILE A 15 -14.59 28.45 -0.35
C ILE A 15 -16.12 28.40 -0.35
N ASN A 16 -16.79 29.20 -1.18
CA ASN A 16 -18.25 29.19 -1.28
C ASN A 16 -18.81 27.87 -1.78
N ILE A 17 -18.17 27.23 -2.76
CA ILE A 17 -18.55 25.90 -3.27
C ILE A 17 -18.48 24.85 -2.16
N ILE A 18 -17.40 24.90 -1.36
CA ILE A 18 -17.23 23.98 -0.23
C ILE A 18 -18.32 24.22 0.82
N TYR A 19 -18.64 25.47 1.15
CA TYR A 19 -19.70 25.78 2.12
C TYR A 19 -21.10 25.40 1.63
N SER A 20 -21.40 25.62 0.34
CA SER A 20 -22.71 25.28 -0.23
C SER A 20 -22.95 23.77 -0.24
N ARG A 21 -21.88 22.97 -0.36
CA ARG A 21 -21.91 21.50 -0.40
C ARG A 21 -21.24 20.84 0.82
N ILE A 22 -21.18 21.51 1.96
CA ILE A 22 -20.50 20.99 3.17
C ILE A 22 -21.04 19.61 3.61
N ARG A 23 -22.32 19.32 3.35
CA ARG A 23 -22.94 18.01 3.62
C ARG A 23 -22.30 16.88 2.79
N VAL A 24 -21.90 17.16 1.55
CA VAL A 24 -21.21 16.20 0.67
C VAL A 24 -19.81 15.94 1.21
N VAL A 25 -19.12 16.99 1.66
CA VAL A 25 -17.79 16.87 2.28
C VAL A 25 -17.85 16.00 3.53
N ILE A 26 -18.79 16.29 4.43
CA ILE A 26 -18.99 15.52 5.68
C ILE A 26 -19.38 14.07 5.36
N ALA A 27 -20.27 13.84 4.39
CA ALA A 27 -20.66 12.49 3.99
C ALA A 27 -19.47 11.69 3.44
N GLY A 28 -18.60 12.31 2.63
CA GLY A 28 -17.36 11.69 2.13
C GLY A 28 -16.42 11.26 3.27
N ILE A 29 -16.19 12.15 4.24
CA ILE A 29 -15.35 11.88 5.42
C ILE A 29 -15.94 10.74 6.27
N LEU A 30 -17.24 10.80 6.58
CA LEU A 30 -17.89 9.77 7.39
C LEU A 30 -17.88 8.41 6.70
N LEU A 31 -18.16 8.38 5.39
CA LEU A 31 -18.17 7.14 4.62
C LEU A 31 -16.79 6.48 4.60
N THR A 32 -15.72 7.23 4.34
CA THR A 32 -14.35 6.67 4.35
C THR A 32 -13.93 6.21 5.73
N LEU A 33 -14.23 6.97 6.79
CA LEU A 33 -13.93 6.59 8.17
C LEU A 33 -14.67 5.31 8.58
N ILE A 34 -15.94 5.15 8.21
CA ILE A 34 -16.71 3.94 8.48
C ILE A 34 -16.11 2.75 7.73
N LEU A 35 -15.84 2.88 6.42
CA LEU A 35 -15.30 1.79 5.62
C LEU A 35 -13.91 1.36 6.09
N VAL A 36 -12.99 2.31 6.30
CA VAL A 36 -11.64 2.01 6.80
C VAL A 36 -11.68 1.54 8.24
N GLY A 37 -12.59 2.07 9.06
CA GLY A 37 -12.85 1.60 10.42
C GLY A 37 -13.28 0.13 10.43
N VAL A 38 -14.32 -0.23 9.68
CA VAL A 38 -14.77 -1.61 9.55
C VAL A 38 -13.63 -2.50 9.07
N TYR A 39 -12.89 -2.12 8.02
CA TYR A 39 -11.74 -2.87 7.54
C TYR A 39 -10.64 -3.06 8.59
N THR A 40 -10.30 -1.99 9.32
CA THR A 40 -9.18 -1.98 10.27
C THR A 40 -9.52 -2.72 11.56
N PHE A 41 -10.74 -2.58 12.07
CA PHE A 41 -11.16 -3.19 13.34
C PHE A 41 -11.64 -4.64 13.19
N THR A 42 -12.00 -5.09 11.99
CA THR A 42 -12.36 -6.51 11.74
C THR A 42 -11.16 -7.41 11.44
N ARG A 43 -9.99 -6.85 11.11
CA ARG A 43 -8.77 -7.63 10.84
C ARG A 43 -8.17 -8.19 12.14
N LYS A 44 -7.81 -9.47 12.12
CA LYS A 44 -7.11 -10.13 13.24
C LYS A 44 -5.76 -9.45 13.51
N PRO A 45 -5.41 -9.16 14.77
CA PRO A 45 -4.12 -8.58 15.11
C PRO A 45 -2.99 -9.53 14.72
N LEU A 46 -1.92 -8.97 14.18
CA LEU A 46 -0.68 -9.68 13.87
C LEU A 46 0.40 -9.18 14.82
N TYR A 47 1.09 -10.10 15.49
CA TYR A 47 2.15 -9.83 16.44
C TYR A 47 3.49 -10.26 15.85
N GLU A 48 4.55 -9.56 16.25
CA GLU A 48 5.93 -9.77 15.83
C GLU A 48 6.76 -10.13 17.06
N ALA A 49 7.57 -11.16 16.96
CA ALA A 49 8.58 -11.49 17.97
C ALA A 49 9.92 -11.77 17.29
N SER A 50 11.01 -11.39 17.93
CA SER A 50 12.35 -11.55 17.37
C SER A 50 13.36 -12.00 18.39
N THR A 51 14.26 -12.88 17.97
CA THR A 51 15.44 -13.33 18.73
C THR A 51 16.71 -12.92 17.97
N THR A 52 17.80 -12.68 18.68
CA THR A 52 19.10 -12.30 18.12
C THR A 52 20.13 -13.39 18.37
N ILE A 53 20.89 -13.74 17.33
CA ILE A 53 21.90 -14.79 17.36
C ILE A 53 23.23 -14.18 16.93
N ARG A 54 24.26 -14.32 17.76
CA ARG A 54 25.64 -13.96 17.43
C ARG A 54 26.35 -15.15 16.80
N VAL A 55 27.13 -14.89 15.77
CA VAL A 55 28.06 -15.86 15.16
C VAL A 55 29.47 -15.51 15.64
N ASP A 56 30.20 -16.48 16.19
CA ASP A 56 31.57 -16.26 16.63
C ASP A 56 32.51 -16.16 15.40
N GLN A 57 33.38 -15.13 15.38
CA GLN A 57 34.33 -14.86 14.29
C GLN A 57 35.43 -15.92 14.16
N ASN A 58 35.80 -16.57 15.27
CA ASN A 58 36.84 -17.60 15.30
C ASN A 58 36.31 -18.97 14.89
N ARG A 59 35.57 -19.01 13.77
CA ARG A 59 35.56 -20.22 12.97
C ARG A 59 36.89 -20.26 12.24
N GLU A 60 37.91 -20.77 12.90
CA GLU A 60 38.95 -21.49 12.19
C GLU A 60 38.20 -22.54 11.38
N SER A 61 38.08 -22.30 10.07
CA SER A 61 37.49 -23.28 9.18
C SER A 61 38.35 -24.52 9.31
N ASN A 62 37.87 -25.51 10.08
CA ASN A 62 38.50 -26.82 10.27
C ASN A 62 38.42 -27.65 8.98
N ILE A 63 38.74 -27.03 7.84
CA ILE A 63 39.15 -27.75 6.65
C ILE A 63 40.52 -28.28 7.00
N LEU A 64 40.63 -29.61 7.04
CA LEU A 64 41.72 -30.42 7.60
C LEU A 64 43.15 -29.86 7.44
N PHE A 65 43.42 -29.03 6.43
CA PHE A 65 44.74 -28.46 6.16
C PHE A 65 44.73 -27.05 5.52
N GLY A 66 43.83 -26.11 5.86
CA GLY A 66 44.01 -24.74 5.35
C GLY A 66 43.08 -23.66 5.90
N ASP A 67 43.65 -22.49 6.19
CA ASP A 67 42.97 -21.26 6.59
C ASP A 67 42.29 -20.59 5.40
N TYR A 68 40.96 -20.58 5.39
CA TYR A 68 40.15 -19.94 4.34
C TYR A 68 39.46 -18.65 4.80
N THR A 69 39.87 -18.08 5.93
CA THR A 69 39.06 -17.08 6.65
C THR A 69 39.10 -15.67 6.07
N GLN A 70 40.03 -15.31 5.18
CA GLN A 70 40.21 -13.90 4.81
C GLN A 70 39.37 -13.40 3.61
N ILE A 71 38.86 -14.26 2.72
CA ILE A 71 38.19 -13.81 1.47
C ILE A 71 36.65 -13.76 1.56
N LEU A 72 36.03 -14.28 2.63
CA LEU A 72 34.58 -14.58 2.62
C LEU A 72 33.74 -13.97 3.76
N ASN A 73 34.24 -13.00 4.52
CA ASN A 73 33.51 -12.46 5.69
C ASN A 73 32.09 -11.94 5.38
N GLN A 74 31.82 -11.46 4.16
CA GLN A 74 30.49 -11.01 3.74
C GLN A 74 29.54 -12.18 3.41
N ASP A 75 30.08 -13.33 3.00
CA ASP A 75 29.34 -14.54 2.61
C ASP A 75 29.00 -15.45 3.80
N VAL A 76 29.76 -15.37 4.90
CA VAL A 76 29.46 -16.14 6.14
C VAL A 76 28.06 -15.81 6.65
N MET A 77 27.71 -14.53 6.77
CA MET A 77 26.38 -14.11 7.24
C MET A 77 25.25 -14.60 6.32
N GLN A 78 25.45 -14.59 5.00
CA GLN A 78 24.43 -15.07 4.07
C GLN A 78 24.22 -16.58 4.17
N THR A 79 25.31 -17.32 4.38
CA THR A 79 25.27 -18.76 4.61
C THR A 79 24.46 -19.09 5.87
N GLU A 80 24.71 -18.38 6.96
CA GLU A 80 23.96 -18.60 8.21
C GLU A 80 22.48 -18.20 8.10
N ILE A 81 22.18 -17.12 7.39
CA ILE A 81 20.80 -16.72 7.07
C ILE A 81 20.10 -17.83 6.28
N ALA A 82 20.76 -18.44 5.29
CA ALA A 82 20.20 -19.52 4.50
C ALA A 82 19.97 -20.79 5.34
N MET A 83 20.88 -21.11 6.25
CA MET A 83 20.76 -22.24 7.17
C MET A 83 19.59 -22.06 8.14
N ILE A 84 19.40 -20.86 8.71
CA ILE A 84 18.24 -20.55 9.55
C ILE A 84 16.92 -20.60 8.76
N LYS A 85 16.94 -20.21 7.49
CA LYS A 85 15.75 -20.30 6.62
C LYS A 85 15.52 -21.70 6.05
N SER A 86 16.42 -22.65 6.29
CA SER A 86 16.33 -23.99 5.70
C SER A 86 15.04 -24.71 6.10
N ARG A 87 14.50 -25.47 5.15
CA ARG A 87 13.32 -26.32 5.40
C ARG A 87 13.62 -27.36 6.49
N SER A 88 14.82 -27.93 6.52
CA SER A 88 15.23 -28.93 7.52
C SER A 88 15.16 -28.39 8.94
N LEU A 89 15.67 -27.18 9.19
CA LEU A 89 15.53 -26.51 10.49
C LEU A 89 14.05 -26.27 10.82
N SER A 90 13.28 -25.77 9.84
CA SER A 90 11.84 -25.54 10.03
C SER A 90 11.07 -26.82 10.35
N GLU A 91 11.47 -27.98 9.80
CA GLU A 91 10.87 -29.28 10.13
C GLU A 91 11.14 -29.68 11.59
N ARG A 92 12.35 -29.43 12.11
CA ARG A 92 12.66 -29.66 13.54
C ARG A 92 11.77 -28.80 14.42
N VAL A 93 11.65 -27.50 14.12
CA VAL A 93 10.81 -26.56 14.87
C VAL A 93 9.34 -26.98 14.81
N VAL A 94 8.83 -27.38 13.64
CA VAL A 94 7.44 -27.85 13.49
C VAL A 94 7.18 -29.11 14.31
N LYS A 95 8.12 -30.06 14.35
CA LYS A 95 8.01 -31.28 15.16
C LYS A 95 8.07 -30.96 16.66
N ASN A 96 9.07 -30.20 17.09
CA ASN A 96 9.26 -29.85 18.50
C ASN A 96 8.05 -29.07 19.08
N LEU A 97 7.50 -28.15 18.29
CA LEU A 97 6.35 -27.35 18.71
C LEU A 97 4.99 -27.94 18.31
N ASN A 98 4.95 -29.12 17.68
CA ASN A 98 3.74 -29.75 17.15
C ASN A 98 2.87 -28.80 16.27
N LEU A 99 3.51 -27.91 15.49
CA LEU A 99 2.81 -26.87 14.70
C LEU A 99 1.96 -27.45 13.56
N ASN A 100 2.15 -28.73 13.27
CA ASN A 100 1.37 -29.48 12.28
C ASN A 100 0.00 -29.94 12.79
N VAL A 101 -0.28 -29.76 14.09
CA VAL A 101 -1.59 -29.98 14.72
C VAL A 101 -2.24 -28.65 15.04
N GLN A 102 -3.45 -28.42 14.53
CA GLN A 102 -4.19 -27.18 14.74
C GLN A 102 -5.58 -27.44 15.31
N ILE A 103 -5.90 -26.77 16.42
CA ILE A 103 -7.21 -26.80 17.05
C ILE A 103 -8.04 -25.64 16.51
N LYS A 104 -9.21 -25.94 15.95
CA LYS A 104 -10.19 -24.93 15.52
C LYS A 104 -11.49 -25.15 16.29
N LYS A 105 -11.76 -24.26 17.26
CA LYS A 105 -13.07 -24.17 17.94
C LYS A 105 -14.13 -23.73 16.91
N LYS A 106 -15.29 -24.39 16.89
CA LYS A 106 -16.34 -24.14 15.87
C LYS A 106 -17.71 -23.82 16.45
N LYS A 107 -18.06 -24.34 17.62
CA LYS A 107 -19.36 -24.07 18.26
C LYS A 107 -19.26 -24.16 19.78
N GLY A 108 -19.52 -23.05 20.46
CA GLY A 108 -19.47 -22.91 21.93
C GLY A 108 -18.30 -22.04 22.39
N ASP A 109 -18.43 -21.49 23.59
CA ASP A 109 -17.37 -20.79 24.32
C ASP A 109 -16.87 -21.70 25.44
N PHE A 110 -15.74 -22.35 25.20
CA PHE A 110 -15.14 -23.36 26.07
C PHE A 110 -13.64 -23.42 25.76
N ASP A 111 -12.85 -23.87 26.73
CA ASP A 111 -11.42 -24.08 26.55
C ASP A 111 -11.10 -25.55 26.33
N VAL A 112 -10.12 -25.79 25.46
CA VAL A 112 -9.61 -27.11 25.12
C VAL A 112 -8.11 -27.03 25.03
N ASP A 113 -7.46 -28.02 25.62
CA ASP A 113 -6.03 -28.25 25.46
C ASP A 113 -5.74 -29.74 25.23
N LEU A 114 -4.69 -30.02 24.46
CA LEU A 114 -4.22 -31.36 24.11
C LEU A 114 -2.91 -31.61 24.87
N VAL A 115 -3.05 -32.10 26.10
CA VAL A 115 -1.91 -32.28 27.00
C VAL A 115 -1.11 -33.50 26.59
N GLY A 116 0.21 -33.40 26.55
CA GLY A 116 1.08 -34.51 26.17
C GLY A 116 0.94 -34.95 24.71
N LEU A 117 0.59 -34.02 23.81
CA LEU A 117 0.46 -34.31 22.38
C LEU A 117 1.78 -34.86 21.80
N SER A 118 1.72 -36.09 21.30
CA SER A 118 2.79 -36.73 20.56
C SER A 118 2.26 -37.41 19.30
N LEU A 119 3.13 -37.50 18.29
CA LEU A 119 2.83 -38.12 16.99
C LEU A 119 3.88 -39.20 16.71
N ASP A 120 3.43 -40.39 16.32
CA ASP A 120 4.31 -41.47 15.88
C ASP A 120 4.93 -41.16 14.50
N ARG A 121 5.84 -42.02 14.01
CA ARG A 121 6.43 -41.83 12.66
C ARG A 121 5.36 -41.86 11.57
N GLU A 122 4.40 -42.76 11.68
CA GLU A 122 3.23 -42.82 10.83
C GLU A 122 2.00 -42.41 11.65
N TYR A 123 1.38 -41.30 11.25
CA TYR A 123 0.21 -40.75 11.93
C TYR A 123 -0.87 -40.35 10.94
N PHE A 124 -2.12 -40.35 11.41
CA PHE A 124 -3.26 -39.92 10.60
C PHE A 124 -3.16 -38.44 10.20
N LYS A 125 -3.33 -38.17 8.90
CA LYS A 125 -3.36 -36.83 8.31
C LYS A 125 -4.80 -36.49 7.91
N GLY A 126 -5.37 -35.43 8.48
CA GLY A 126 -6.74 -35.06 8.18
C GLY A 126 -7.41 -34.26 9.30
N ARG A 127 -8.74 -34.20 9.26
CA ARG A 127 -9.56 -33.48 10.23
C ARG A 127 -10.33 -34.46 11.10
N ILE A 128 -10.16 -34.34 12.41
CA ILE A 128 -10.90 -35.10 13.41
C ILE A 128 -11.83 -34.12 14.13
N LYS A 129 -13.13 -34.43 14.14
CA LYS A 129 -14.15 -33.63 14.84
C LYS A 129 -14.41 -34.27 16.21
N PHE A 130 -14.24 -33.47 17.26
CA PHE A 130 -14.53 -33.84 18.64
C PHE A 130 -15.82 -33.15 19.06
N LEU A 131 -16.89 -33.92 19.27
CA LEU A 131 -18.21 -33.47 19.69
C LEU A 131 -18.44 -33.85 21.16
N PHE A 132 -18.78 -32.88 22.00
CA PHE A 132 -19.09 -33.13 23.40
C PHE A 132 -20.55 -33.57 23.57
N ASN A 133 -20.75 -34.76 24.13
CA ASN A 133 -22.07 -35.35 24.38
C ASN A 133 -22.63 -34.97 25.75
N SER A 134 -21.74 -34.70 26.71
CA SER A 134 -22.05 -34.12 28.03
C SER A 134 -20.96 -33.10 28.41
N ASP A 135 -21.03 -32.59 29.63
CA ASP A 135 -19.97 -31.83 30.31
C ASP A 135 -18.70 -32.66 30.61
N THR A 136 -18.79 -33.99 30.53
CA THR A 136 -17.72 -34.93 30.88
C THR A 136 -17.32 -35.88 29.77
N SER A 137 -18.08 -35.99 28.67
CA SER A 137 -17.87 -37.00 27.61
C SER A 137 -17.83 -36.41 26.21
N PHE A 138 -17.07 -37.05 25.32
CA PHE A 138 -16.92 -36.64 23.92
C PHE A 138 -16.86 -37.84 22.97
N ILE A 139 -17.21 -37.57 21.71
CA ILE A 139 -17.03 -38.47 20.58
C ILE A 139 -16.10 -37.83 19.56
N ALA A 140 -15.07 -38.55 19.15
CA ALA A 140 -14.24 -38.18 18.01
C ALA A 140 -14.75 -38.88 16.73
N SER A 141 -14.78 -38.15 15.62
CA SER A 141 -15.27 -38.64 14.33
C SER A 141 -14.48 -38.10 13.14
N ILE A 142 -14.38 -38.90 12.08
CA ILE A 142 -13.77 -38.53 10.80
C ILE A 142 -14.82 -38.71 9.71
N LYS A 143 -15.09 -37.65 8.93
CA LYS A 143 -16.13 -37.66 7.88
C LYS A 143 -17.50 -38.19 8.38
N GLY A 144 -17.84 -37.94 9.64
CA GLY A 144 -19.09 -38.41 10.27
C GLY A 144 -19.04 -39.82 10.85
N LYS A 145 -18.03 -40.63 10.53
CA LYS A 145 -17.82 -41.95 11.15
C LYS A 145 -17.16 -41.78 12.52
N LYS A 146 -17.77 -42.33 13.57
CA LYS A 146 -17.22 -42.39 14.92
C LYS A 146 -15.93 -43.21 14.94
N ILE A 147 -14.89 -42.69 15.56
CA ILE A 147 -13.58 -43.35 15.71
C ILE A 147 -13.16 -43.57 17.17
N PHE A 148 -13.69 -42.77 18.09
CA PHE A 148 -13.36 -42.85 19.52
C PHE A 148 -14.51 -42.25 20.34
N GLU A 149 -14.73 -42.77 21.53
CA GLU A 149 -15.59 -42.18 22.57
C GLU A 149 -14.87 -42.30 23.90
N GLY A 150 -14.86 -41.21 24.66
CA GLY A 150 -14.21 -41.16 25.95
C GLY A 150 -14.69 -39.99 26.79
N LYS A 151 -14.14 -39.89 28.00
CA LYS A 151 -14.37 -38.82 28.96
C LYS A 151 -13.25 -37.78 28.89
N ILE A 152 -13.54 -36.57 29.34
CA ILE A 152 -12.51 -35.54 29.51
C ILE A 152 -11.45 -36.09 30.48
N ASN A 153 -10.18 -35.83 30.17
CA ASN A 153 -8.98 -36.40 30.81
C ASN A 153 -8.67 -37.87 30.46
N ASP A 154 -9.46 -38.53 29.60
CA ASP A 154 -9.05 -39.82 29.04
C ASP A 154 -7.94 -39.64 28.00
N LYS A 155 -7.07 -40.64 27.91
CA LYS A 155 -6.06 -40.73 26.84
C LYS A 155 -6.78 -40.96 25.51
N PHE A 156 -6.57 -40.05 24.56
CA PHE A 156 -6.91 -40.25 23.16
C PHE A 156 -5.71 -40.89 22.45
N ASP A 157 -5.96 -42.03 21.81
CA ASP A 157 -4.98 -42.81 21.08
C ASP A 157 -5.64 -43.31 19.79
N PHE A 158 -5.23 -42.74 18.66
CA PHE A 158 -5.80 -43.10 17.36
C PHE A 158 -4.79 -42.90 16.24
N ASN A 159 -4.46 -43.99 15.53
CA ASN A 159 -3.59 -44.00 14.34
C ASN A 159 -2.36 -43.10 14.49
N GLY A 160 -1.58 -43.34 15.54
CA GLY A 160 -0.33 -42.64 15.82
C GLY A 160 -0.46 -41.22 16.37
N ILE A 161 -1.66 -40.81 16.81
CA ILE A 161 -1.90 -39.54 17.51
C ILE A 161 -2.24 -39.84 18.97
N HIS A 162 -1.43 -39.31 19.88
CA HIS A 162 -1.55 -39.53 21.32
C HIS A 162 -1.68 -38.20 22.06
N PHE A 163 -2.69 -38.03 22.92
CA PHE A 163 -2.79 -36.89 23.84
C PHE A 163 -3.84 -37.15 24.92
N ILE A 164 -3.87 -36.31 25.95
CA ILE A 164 -4.95 -36.25 26.92
C ILE A 164 -5.82 -35.03 26.61
N LEU A 165 -7.12 -35.24 26.38
CA LEU A 165 -8.04 -34.15 26.10
C LEU A 165 -8.47 -33.48 27.42
N THR A 166 -8.05 -32.24 27.63
CA THR A 166 -8.56 -31.43 28.76
C THR A 166 -9.47 -30.34 28.22
N ALA A 167 -10.58 -30.08 28.92
CA ALA A 167 -11.51 -29.03 28.51
C ALA A 167 -12.23 -28.41 29.72
N LYS A 168 -12.56 -27.12 29.63
CA LYS A 168 -13.27 -26.34 30.66
C LYS A 168 -14.44 -25.57 30.05
N GLY A 169 -15.55 -25.45 30.78
CA GLY A 169 -16.74 -24.70 30.34
C GLY A 169 -17.55 -25.37 29.22
N VAL A 170 -17.38 -26.68 29.02
CA VAL A 170 -17.99 -27.43 27.93
C VAL A 170 -19.48 -27.68 28.18
N LYS A 171 -20.30 -27.56 27.13
CA LYS A 171 -21.72 -27.94 27.11
C LYS A 171 -22.02 -28.96 26.03
N ARG A 172 -23.07 -29.76 26.23
CA ARG A 172 -23.58 -30.71 25.22
C ARG A 172 -23.77 -30.01 23.87
N GLY A 173 -23.24 -30.62 22.80
CA GLY A 173 -23.30 -30.10 21.44
C GLY A 173 -22.19 -29.12 21.08
N ASN A 174 -21.30 -28.75 22.01
CA ASN A 174 -20.05 -28.05 21.68
C ASN A 174 -19.14 -28.97 20.85
N PHE A 175 -18.40 -28.39 19.90
CA PHE A 175 -17.42 -29.16 19.15
C PHE A 175 -16.24 -28.32 18.68
N PHE A 176 -15.11 -29.01 18.53
CA PHE A 176 -13.88 -28.49 17.94
C PHE A 176 -13.34 -29.47 16.89
N ILE A 177 -12.43 -28.96 16.05
CA ILE A 177 -11.78 -29.75 15.01
C ILE A 177 -10.28 -29.72 15.25
N VAL A 178 -9.66 -30.89 15.32
CA VAL A 178 -8.22 -31.07 15.26
C VAL A 178 -7.85 -31.33 13.80
N SER A 179 -7.01 -30.47 13.24
CA SER A 179 -6.47 -30.63 11.88
C SER A 179 -5.02 -31.04 11.98
N VAL A 180 -4.71 -32.26 11.57
CA VAL A 180 -3.36 -32.81 11.52
C VAL A 180 -2.88 -32.78 10.08
N SER A 181 -1.71 -32.19 9.88
CA SER A 181 -1.12 -31.96 8.55
C SER A 181 0.28 -32.53 8.47
N ASP A 182 0.78 -32.65 7.24
CA ASP A 182 2.14 -33.11 7.00
C ASP A 182 3.17 -32.09 7.52
N VAL A 183 4.18 -32.59 8.24
CA VAL A 183 5.26 -31.77 8.81
C VAL A 183 6.01 -31.01 7.73
N ALA A 184 6.33 -31.64 6.59
CA ALA A 184 7.08 -31.00 5.52
C ALA A 184 6.34 -29.80 4.93
N HIS A 185 5.02 -29.95 4.71
CA HIS A 185 4.20 -28.87 4.18
C HIS A 185 4.13 -27.68 5.16
N ARG A 186 4.06 -27.96 6.46
CA ARG A 186 4.06 -26.93 7.51
C ARG A 186 5.41 -26.26 7.67
N ALA A 187 6.49 -27.03 7.55
CA ALA A 187 7.85 -26.52 7.60
C ALA A 187 8.15 -25.58 6.43
N LEU A 188 7.65 -25.88 5.22
CA LEU A 188 7.78 -24.97 4.07
C LEU A 188 7.05 -23.64 4.33
N GLY A 189 5.83 -23.68 4.88
CA GLY A 189 5.10 -22.48 5.27
C GLY A 189 5.82 -21.67 6.35
N LEU A 190 6.41 -22.35 7.34
CA LEU A 190 7.20 -21.72 8.38
C LEU A 190 8.47 -21.07 7.81
N SER A 191 9.27 -21.81 7.05
CA SER A 191 10.49 -21.34 6.37
C SER A 191 10.24 -20.05 5.57
N ASN A 192 9.18 -20.00 4.77
CA ASN A 192 8.81 -18.81 3.98
C ASN A 192 8.33 -17.62 4.83
N SER A 193 7.86 -17.86 6.06
CA SER A 193 7.35 -16.83 6.95
C SER A 193 8.41 -16.22 7.87
N ILE A 194 9.57 -16.87 8.00
CA ILE A 194 10.68 -16.40 8.84
C ILE A 194 11.45 -15.32 8.10
N LYS A 195 11.62 -14.16 8.74
CA LYS A 195 12.49 -13.10 8.25
C LYS A 195 13.78 -13.09 9.07
N VAL A 196 14.91 -13.31 8.41
CA VAL A 196 16.24 -13.20 9.01
C VAL A 196 16.98 -12.05 8.33
N ALA A 197 17.58 -11.17 9.12
CA ALA A 197 18.37 -10.05 8.64
C ALA A 197 19.63 -9.85 9.51
N PRO A 198 20.79 -9.51 8.90
CA PRO A 198 21.98 -9.16 9.66
C PRO A 198 21.81 -7.78 10.32
N VAL A 199 22.41 -7.60 11.49
CA VAL A 199 22.54 -6.30 12.15
C VAL A 199 23.77 -5.61 11.56
N LYS A 200 23.61 -4.37 11.11
CA LYS A 200 24.68 -3.63 10.43
C LYS A 200 25.91 -3.51 11.34
N ASP A 201 27.09 -3.74 10.76
CA ASP A 201 28.40 -3.62 11.42
C ASP A 201 28.56 -4.53 12.66
N ALA A 202 27.74 -5.58 12.78
CA ALA A 202 27.79 -6.56 13.87
C ALA A 202 27.61 -7.99 13.34
N MET A 203 28.31 -8.96 13.94
CA MET A 203 28.12 -10.39 13.66
C MET A 203 26.89 -10.97 14.37
N ILE A 204 25.76 -10.28 14.23
CA ILE A 204 24.50 -10.60 14.87
C ILE A 204 23.42 -10.71 13.79
N MET A 205 22.60 -11.75 13.86
CA MET A 205 21.42 -11.93 13.02
C MET A 205 20.16 -11.79 13.85
N LYS A 206 19.20 -11.04 13.33
CA LYS A 206 17.85 -10.92 13.91
C LYS A 206 16.89 -11.85 13.18
N VAL A 207 16.37 -12.85 13.89
CA VAL A 207 15.33 -13.78 13.41
C VAL A 207 13.98 -13.27 13.88
N THR A 208 13.09 -12.97 12.94
CA THR A 208 11.77 -12.36 13.18
C THR A 208 10.65 -13.28 12.70
N VAL A 209 9.66 -13.50 13.55
CA VAL A 209 8.50 -14.36 13.30
C VAL A 209 7.20 -13.58 13.55
N TYR A 210 6.20 -13.84 12.72
CA TYR A 210 4.88 -13.23 12.84
C TYR A 210 3.82 -14.28 13.19
N SER A 211 2.93 -13.95 14.14
CA SER A 211 1.79 -14.80 14.49
C SER A 211 0.58 -13.99 14.93
N HIS A 212 -0.61 -14.56 14.77
CA HIS A 212 -1.84 -14.00 15.35
C HIS A 212 -1.96 -14.27 16.86
N VAL A 213 -1.10 -15.15 17.40
CA VAL A 213 -1.02 -15.45 18.83
C VAL A 213 0.36 -14.97 19.33
N PRO A 214 0.41 -13.98 20.25
CA PRO A 214 1.68 -13.35 20.65
C PRO A 214 2.65 -14.33 21.30
N ALA A 215 2.15 -15.19 22.20
CA ALA A 215 2.97 -16.24 22.83
C ALA A 215 3.55 -17.23 21.81
N LEU A 216 2.80 -17.54 20.75
CA LEU A 216 3.26 -18.45 19.70
C LEU A 216 4.36 -17.80 18.84
N ALA A 217 4.30 -16.49 18.56
CA ALA A 217 5.37 -15.79 17.84
C ALA A 217 6.70 -15.91 18.58
N ALA A 218 6.71 -15.60 19.88
CA ALA A 218 7.90 -15.70 20.72
C ALA A 218 8.40 -17.14 20.84
N LYS A 219 7.49 -18.11 21.04
CA LYS A 219 7.84 -19.53 21.14
C LYS A 219 8.49 -20.06 19.87
N ILE A 220 7.96 -19.71 18.69
CA ILE A 220 8.54 -20.11 17.41
C ILE A 220 9.91 -19.45 17.21
N ALA A 221 10.04 -18.15 17.46
CA ALA A 221 11.32 -17.44 17.32
C ALA A 221 12.41 -18.07 18.21
N ASN A 222 12.12 -18.31 19.48
CA ASN A 222 13.07 -18.96 20.40
C ASN A 222 13.38 -20.40 20.00
N SER A 223 12.38 -21.17 19.55
CA SER A 223 12.59 -22.53 19.07
C SER A 223 13.49 -22.56 17.83
N ILE A 224 13.33 -21.64 16.88
CA ILE A 224 14.24 -21.54 15.72
C ILE A 224 15.68 -21.33 16.18
N ALA A 225 15.92 -20.42 17.12
CA ALA A 225 17.27 -20.16 17.61
C ALA A 225 17.88 -21.38 18.34
N ASN A 226 17.10 -22.03 19.20
CA ASN A 226 17.56 -23.21 19.94
C ASN A 226 17.85 -24.39 19.00
N GLU A 227 16.94 -24.69 18.07
CA GLU A 227 17.13 -25.77 17.09
C GLU A 227 18.31 -25.47 16.15
N TYR A 228 18.54 -24.21 15.82
CA TYR A 228 19.68 -23.80 15.01
C TYR A 228 21.01 -23.97 15.74
N ILE A 229 21.09 -23.65 17.04
CA ILE A 229 22.26 -23.95 17.87
C ILE A 229 22.56 -25.46 17.82
N VAL A 230 21.56 -26.29 18.08
CA VAL A 230 21.73 -27.77 18.06
C VAL A 230 22.21 -28.22 16.68
N GLN A 231 21.55 -27.77 15.62
CA GLN A 231 21.90 -28.10 14.25
C GLN A 231 23.32 -27.63 13.87
N SER A 232 23.76 -26.47 14.37
CA SER A 232 25.11 -25.96 14.11
C SER A 232 26.20 -26.84 14.73
N VAL A 233 25.97 -27.34 15.95
CA VAL A 233 26.87 -28.29 16.62
C VAL A 233 26.88 -29.64 15.89
N GLU A 234 25.72 -30.13 15.45
CA GLU A 234 25.63 -31.37 14.66
C GLU A 234 26.46 -31.28 13.37
N TYR A 235 26.42 -30.14 12.67
CA TYR A 235 27.21 -29.94 11.46
C TYR A 235 28.72 -29.93 11.76
N GLU A 236 29.17 -29.17 12.76
CA GLU A 236 30.60 -29.15 13.11
C GLU A 236 31.13 -30.51 13.57
N ARG A 237 30.33 -31.27 14.34
CA ARG A 237 30.71 -32.63 14.74
C ARG A 237 30.73 -33.60 13.56
N SER A 238 29.81 -33.45 12.62
CA SER A 238 29.79 -34.25 11.39
C SER A 238 31.05 -34.00 10.56
N ASP A 239 31.47 -32.74 10.42
CA ASP A 239 32.68 -32.38 9.67
C ASP A 239 33.94 -32.90 10.36
N ALA A 240 34.07 -32.72 11.68
CA ALA A 240 35.18 -33.26 12.46
C ALA A 240 35.25 -34.80 12.42
N ARG A 241 34.10 -35.48 12.44
CA ARG A 241 34.04 -36.93 12.31
C ARG A 241 34.52 -37.40 10.93
N ASN A 242 34.11 -36.73 9.87
CA ASN A 242 34.56 -37.05 8.51
C ASN A 242 36.09 -36.85 8.38
N ALA A 243 36.61 -35.78 8.98
CA ALA A 243 38.05 -35.54 9.08
C ALA A 243 38.78 -36.67 9.81
N ARG A 244 38.28 -37.06 11.00
CA ARG A 244 38.85 -38.16 11.78
C ARG A 244 38.93 -39.46 10.97
N ILE A 245 37.82 -39.86 10.32
CA ILE A 245 37.76 -41.09 9.53
C ILE A 245 38.80 -41.08 8.39
N PHE A 246 38.99 -39.93 7.74
CA PHE A 246 40.02 -39.78 6.72
C PHE A 246 41.43 -39.92 7.28
N ILE A 247 41.74 -39.21 8.37
CA ILE A 247 43.06 -39.25 9.01
C ILE A 247 43.38 -40.64 9.53
N GLU A 248 42.43 -41.35 10.14
CA GLU A 248 42.62 -42.73 10.61
C GLU A 248 43.05 -43.68 9.49
N LYS A 249 42.42 -43.52 8.31
CA LYS A 249 42.79 -44.30 7.12
C LYS A 249 44.23 -44.01 6.67
N GLN A 250 44.64 -42.73 6.67
CA GLN A 250 46.01 -42.33 6.30
C GLN A 250 47.03 -42.77 7.35
N LEU A 251 46.70 -42.63 8.64
CA LEU A 251 47.57 -43.02 9.75
C LEU A 251 47.86 -44.51 9.75
N LYS A 252 46.89 -45.36 9.38
CA LYS A 252 47.11 -46.80 9.21
C LYS A 252 48.20 -47.08 8.16
N SER A 253 48.08 -46.46 6.98
CA SER A 253 49.07 -46.57 5.90
C SER A 253 50.45 -46.06 6.34
N ALA A 254 50.50 -44.89 6.98
CA ALA A 254 51.76 -44.33 7.50
C ALA A 254 52.41 -45.21 8.57
N THR A 255 51.62 -45.86 9.44
CA THR A 255 52.12 -46.78 10.47
C THR A 255 52.76 -48.02 9.84
N GLU A 256 52.13 -48.60 8.81
CA GLU A 256 52.66 -49.74 8.07
C GLU A 256 53.97 -49.37 7.35
N ASN A 257 54.01 -48.22 6.67
CA ASN A 257 55.19 -47.71 5.96
C ASN A 257 56.36 -47.38 6.91
N LEU A 258 56.08 -46.80 8.09
CA LEU A 258 57.10 -46.53 9.11
C LEU A 258 57.72 -47.83 9.62
N LYS A 259 56.89 -48.82 9.97
CA LYS A 259 57.35 -50.13 10.44
C LYS A 259 58.20 -50.84 9.39
N GLU A 260 57.81 -50.78 8.12
CA GLU A 260 58.61 -51.32 7.01
C GLU A 260 59.97 -50.62 6.91
N ALA A 261 59.99 -49.29 6.98
CA ALA A 261 61.22 -48.49 6.91
C ALA A 261 62.16 -48.76 8.10
N GLU A 262 61.61 -48.91 9.31
CA GLU A 262 62.36 -49.23 10.52
C GLU A 262 62.98 -50.63 10.45
N ASN A 263 62.21 -51.64 10.02
CA ASN A 263 62.72 -53.00 9.84
C ASN A 263 63.82 -53.03 8.78
N ALA A 264 63.60 -52.41 7.61
CA ALA A 264 64.60 -52.36 6.55
C ALA A 264 65.91 -51.67 7.01
N LEU A 265 65.80 -50.59 7.79
CA LEU A 265 66.96 -49.92 8.38
C LEU A 265 67.69 -50.79 9.42
N ARG A 266 66.94 -51.48 10.29
CA ARG A 266 67.51 -52.41 11.28
C ARG A 266 68.23 -53.56 10.60
N ASP A 267 67.56 -54.24 9.67
CA ASP A 267 68.09 -55.42 8.99
C ASP A 267 69.36 -55.06 8.19
N TYR A 268 69.42 -53.87 7.58
CA TYR A 268 70.62 -53.37 6.92
C TYR A 268 71.78 -53.11 7.90
N LYS A 269 71.50 -52.47 9.06
CA LYS A 269 72.51 -52.20 10.10
C LYS A 269 73.08 -53.49 10.71
N GLU A 270 72.24 -54.50 10.90
CA GLU A 270 72.65 -55.82 11.41
C GLU A 270 73.53 -56.58 10.41
N LYS A 271 73.22 -56.48 9.11
CA LYS A 271 73.95 -57.15 8.03
C LYS A 271 75.34 -56.54 7.77
N GLU A 272 75.41 -55.22 7.58
CA GLU A 272 76.61 -54.57 7.06
C GLU A 272 77.62 -54.16 8.15
N LYS A 273 77.25 -54.25 9.44
CA LYS A 273 78.08 -54.03 10.65
C LYS A 273 79.12 -52.90 10.53
N PHE A 274 78.84 -51.76 11.18
CA PHE A 274 79.65 -50.51 11.19
C PHE A 274 79.70 -49.79 9.83
N VAL A 275 78.63 -49.04 9.54
CA VAL A 275 78.61 -47.99 8.52
C VAL A 275 78.27 -46.67 9.23
N ILE A 276 79.20 -45.71 9.21
CA ILE A 276 79.05 -44.39 9.84
C ILE A 276 78.83 -43.38 8.72
N LEU A 277 77.78 -42.58 8.84
CA LEU A 277 77.52 -41.45 7.93
C LEU A 277 78.37 -40.25 8.33
N ASP A 278 78.95 -39.60 7.33
CA ASP A 278 79.54 -38.26 7.45
C ASP A 278 78.50 -37.23 7.93
N GLU A 279 78.97 -36.15 8.55
CA GLU A 279 78.13 -35.09 9.12
C GLU A 279 77.32 -34.35 8.04
N ASN A 280 77.90 -34.10 6.86
CA ASN A 280 77.21 -33.51 5.71
C ASN A 280 76.12 -34.45 5.19
N ALA A 281 76.36 -35.77 5.15
CA ALA A 281 75.35 -36.75 4.76
C ALA A 281 74.15 -36.74 5.73
N LYS A 282 74.38 -36.58 7.04
CA LYS A 282 73.30 -36.42 8.02
C LYS A 282 72.48 -35.15 7.78
N ASP A 283 73.13 -34.04 7.49
CA ASP A 283 72.46 -32.78 7.16
C ASP A 283 71.64 -32.87 5.86
N TYR A 284 72.16 -33.56 4.84
CA TYR A 284 71.41 -33.82 3.61
C TYR A 284 70.18 -34.67 3.88
N ILE A 285 70.29 -35.71 4.72
CA ILE A 285 69.15 -36.56 5.11
C ILE A 285 68.12 -35.75 5.90
N SER A 286 68.55 -34.89 6.82
CA SER A 286 67.62 -34.06 7.59
C SER A 286 66.82 -33.14 6.68
N ASN A 287 67.50 -32.34 5.85
CA ASN A 287 66.86 -31.43 4.91
C ASN A 287 65.96 -32.17 3.90
N LEU A 288 66.41 -33.30 3.34
CA LEU A 288 65.57 -34.13 2.48
C LEU A 288 64.34 -34.65 3.20
N SER A 289 64.48 -35.08 4.45
CA SER A 289 63.33 -35.56 5.22
C SER A 289 62.32 -34.44 5.50
N ASP A 290 62.78 -33.20 5.70
CA ASP A 290 61.91 -32.03 5.82
C ASP A 290 61.19 -31.72 4.51
N PHE A 291 61.91 -31.67 3.38
CA PHE A 291 61.29 -31.40 2.07
C PHE A 291 60.33 -32.51 1.62
N GLU A 292 60.67 -33.78 1.84
CA GLU A 292 59.79 -34.91 1.52
C GLU A 292 58.58 -34.95 2.46
N SER A 293 58.73 -34.61 3.73
CA SER A 293 57.58 -34.48 4.65
C SER A 293 56.67 -33.31 4.25
N GLN A 294 57.23 -32.16 3.84
CA GLN A 294 56.44 -31.03 3.32
C GLN A 294 55.72 -31.40 2.03
N LYS A 295 56.40 -32.11 1.13
CA LYS A 295 55.78 -32.63 -0.10
C LYS A 295 54.60 -33.56 0.22
N ALA A 296 54.80 -34.51 1.14
CA ALA A 296 53.73 -35.42 1.56
C ALA A 296 52.54 -34.68 2.17
N GLN A 297 52.78 -33.61 2.93
CA GLN A 297 51.72 -32.73 3.43
C GLN A 297 50.92 -32.10 2.28
N PHE A 298 51.58 -31.53 1.26
CA PHE A 298 50.87 -30.98 0.09
C PHE A 298 50.10 -32.04 -0.70
N GLU A 299 50.62 -33.26 -0.83
CA GLU A 299 49.91 -34.38 -1.48
C GLU A 299 48.64 -34.77 -0.70
N MET A 300 48.73 -34.77 0.64
CA MET A 300 47.58 -34.97 1.51
C MET A 300 46.54 -33.85 1.38
N ASP A 301 46.99 -32.60 1.30
CA ASP A 301 46.13 -31.42 1.11
C ASP A 301 45.34 -31.53 -0.19
N ILE A 302 46.01 -31.86 -1.29
CA ILE A 302 45.38 -32.08 -2.60
C ILE A 302 44.31 -33.18 -2.47
N THR A 303 44.65 -34.32 -1.88
CA THR A 303 43.71 -35.42 -1.67
C THR A 303 42.49 -34.99 -0.85
N ALA A 304 42.71 -34.15 0.19
CA ALA A 304 41.64 -33.60 1.00
C ALA A 304 40.72 -32.67 0.19
N GLN A 305 41.29 -31.79 -0.64
CA GLN A 305 40.52 -30.89 -1.51
C GLN A 305 39.73 -31.66 -2.57
N GLU A 306 40.29 -32.72 -3.15
CA GLU A 306 39.58 -33.59 -4.10
C GLU A 306 38.36 -34.26 -3.45
N MET A 307 38.47 -34.68 -2.19
CA MET A 307 37.33 -35.22 -1.45
C MET A 307 36.25 -34.17 -1.18
N VAL A 308 36.63 -32.92 -0.88
CA VAL A 308 35.67 -31.81 -0.73
C VAL A 308 34.89 -31.62 -2.02
N ILE A 309 35.58 -31.51 -3.15
CA ILE A 309 34.97 -31.37 -4.48
C ILE A 309 34.02 -32.55 -4.75
N LYS A 310 34.49 -33.78 -4.53
CA LYS A 310 33.70 -35.00 -4.73
C LYS A 310 32.46 -35.06 -3.84
N ASN A 311 32.57 -34.67 -2.58
CA ASN A 311 31.43 -34.62 -1.65
C ASN A 311 30.39 -33.60 -2.08
N ILE A 312 30.81 -32.40 -2.50
CA ILE A 312 29.91 -31.37 -3.01
C ILE A 312 29.21 -31.85 -4.29
N GLN A 313 29.95 -32.46 -5.22
CA GLN A 313 29.38 -33.04 -6.46
C GLN A 313 28.36 -34.14 -6.17
N ASN A 314 28.64 -35.01 -5.20
CA ASN A 314 27.71 -36.05 -4.75
C ASN A 314 26.45 -35.43 -4.10
N GLN A 315 26.61 -34.40 -3.27
CA GLN A 315 25.48 -33.69 -2.65
C GLN A 315 24.58 -32.99 -3.69
N MET A 316 25.14 -32.50 -4.79
CA MET A 316 24.37 -31.89 -5.89
C MET A 316 23.61 -32.92 -6.75
N THR A 317 24.06 -34.17 -6.76
CA THR A 317 23.50 -35.24 -7.62
C THR A 317 22.51 -36.15 -6.88
N ASP A 318 22.57 -36.18 -5.55
CA ASP A 318 21.65 -36.92 -4.67
C ASP A 318 20.23 -36.36 -4.75
N SER A 319 19.28 -37.22 -5.13
CA SER A 319 17.88 -36.86 -5.32
C SER A 319 17.18 -36.40 -4.04
N LEU A 320 17.68 -36.83 -2.87
CA LEU A 320 17.11 -36.50 -1.54
C LEU A 320 17.73 -35.24 -0.93
N SER A 321 18.81 -34.75 -1.51
CA SER A 321 19.54 -33.57 -1.04
C SER A 321 18.79 -32.27 -1.36
N PRO A 322 18.77 -31.28 -0.45
CA PRO A 322 18.30 -29.92 -0.73
C PRO A 322 18.99 -29.28 -1.96
N TYR A 323 20.17 -29.79 -2.33
CA TYR A 323 21.01 -29.30 -3.41
C TYR A 323 20.72 -29.96 -4.77
N ASN A 324 19.80 -30.92 -4.86
CA ASN A 324 19.41 -31.60 -6.12
C ASN A 324 18.93 -30.61 -7.21
N ARG A 325 18.39 -29.46 -6.81
CA ARG A 325 18.00 -28.39 -7.74
C ARG A 325 19.17 -27.87 -8.59
N TYR A 326 20.41 -28.10 -8.15
CA TYR A 326 21.62 -27.69 -8.86
C TYR A 326 22.25 -28.79 -9.72
N LYS A 327 21.63 -29.97 -9.81
CA LYS A 327 22.12 -31.12 -10.58
C LYS A 327 22.45 -30.79 -12.04
N LYS A 328 21.68 -29.89 -12.67
CA LYS A 328 21.91 -29.42 -14.04
C LYS A 328 23.08 -28.43 -14.18
N PHE A 329 23.52 -27.84 -13.07
CA PHE A 329 24.56 -26.80 -13.03
C PHE A 329 25.90 -27.28 -12.42
N ALA A 330 25.96 -28.52 -11.93
CA ALA A 330 27.19 -29.16 -11.44
C ALA A 330 28.17 -29.54 -12.56
N ALA A 331 27.68 -29.64 -13.80
CA ALA A 331 28.45 -29.94 -14.99
C ALA A 331 28.94 -28.66 -15.67
N ILE A 332 29.79 -27.86 -15.00
CA ILE A 332 30.46 -26.70 -15.61
C ILE A 332 31.91 -27.09 -15.93
N PRO A 333 32.20 -27.55 -17.16
CA PRO A 333 33.56 -27.58 -17.72
C PRO A 333 34.18 -26.18 -17.91
N SER A 334 33.39 -25.11 -17.76
CA SER A 334 33.72 -23.75 -18.21
C SER A 334 34.86 -23.07 -17.46
N LEU A 335 35.21 -23.51 -16.24
CA LEU A 335 36.35 -22.98 -15.49
C LEU A 335 37.68 -23.50 -16.05
N SER A 336 37.74 -24.78 -16.40
CA SER A 336 38.92 -25.39 -17.03
C SER A 336 39.11 -24.93 -18.47
N GLY A 337 38.07 -24.43 -19.14
CA GLY A 337 38.13 -23.94 -20.52
C GLY A 337 38.39 -22.43 -20.68
N ASN A 338 38.44 -21.66 -19.58
CA ASN A 338 38.70 -20.23 -19.64
C ASN A 338 40.22 -19.99 -19.79
N THR A 339 40.65 -19.58 -20.98
CA THR A 339 42.06 -19.33 -21.31
C THR A 339 42.73 -18.31 -20.39
N THR A 340 42.03 -17.26 -19.97
CA THR A 340 42.55 -16.25 -19.04
C THR A 340 42.83 -16.83 -17.65
N ILE A 341 41.96 -17.70 -17.15
CA ILE A 341 42.21 -18.40 -15.86
C ILE A 341 43.42 -19.32 -15.98
N GLN A 342 43.59 -20.02 -17.11
CA GLN A 342 44.77 -20.87 -17.33
C GLN A 342 46.06 -20.06 -17.39
N GLU A 343 46.06 -18.91 -18.05
CA GLU A 343 47.22 -18.00 -18.09
C GLU A 343 47.61 -17.49 -16.70
N LEU A 344 46.64 -17.05 -15.90
CA LEU A 344 46.89 -16.62 -14.52
C LEU A 344 47.37 -17.77 -13.63
N GLN A 345 46.83 -18.99 -13.81
CA GLN A 345 47.31 -20.18 -13.10
C GLN A 345 48.76 -20.53 -13.47
N ASN A 346 49.13 -20.42 -14.74
CA ASN A 346 50.50 -20.65 -15.18
C ASN A 346 51.45 -19.60 -14.61
N LYS A 347 51.02 -18.33 -14.57
CA LYS A 347 51.80 -17.23 -13.98
C LYS A 347 51.94 -17.38 -12.46
N LEU A 348 50.88 -17.80 -11.77
CA LEU A 348 50.93 -18.14 -10.35
C LEU A 348 51.96 -19.24 -10.08
N MET A 349 51.94 -20.29 -10.91
CA MET A 349 52.92 -21.37 -10.82
C MET A 349 54.35 -20.88 -11.03
N GLU A 350 54.59 -20.00 -12.01
CA GLU A 350 55.90 -19.39 -12.26
C GLU A 350 56.39 -18.58 -11.05
N LEU A 351 55.52 -17.76 -10.46
CA LEU A 351 55.87 -16.96 -9.27
C LEU A 351 56.14 -17.82 -8.04
N GLU A 352 55.34 -18.86 -7.78
CA GLU A 352 55.58 -19.79 -6.66
C GLU A 352 56.91 -20.55 -6.84
N MET A 353 57.27 -20.90 -8.08
CA MET A 353 58.58 -21.47 -8.39
C MET A 353 59.72 -20.47 -8.11
N LYS A 354 59.56 -19.22 -8.54
CA LYS A 354 60.56 -18.17 -8.33
C LYS A 354 60.72 -17.81 -6.85
N ARG A 355 59.62 -17.82 -6.09
CA ARG A 355 59.62 -17.69 -4.63
C ARG A 355 60.42 -18.80 -3.96
N SER A 356 60.20 -20.05 -4.37
CA SER A 356 60.95 -21.20 -3.84
C SER A 356 62.43 -21.17 -4.21
N GLU A 357 62.80 -20.56 -5.34
CA GLU A 357 64.20 -20.31 -5.70
C GLU A 357 64.83 -19.25 -4.78
N LEU A 358 64.18 -18.09 -4.62
CA LEU A 358 64.66 -17.02 -3.74
C LEU A 358 64.80 -17.46 -2.28
N LEU A 359 63.90 -18.31 -1.79
CA LEU A 359 63.95 -18.83 -0.42
C LEU A 359 65.11 -19.80 -0.15
N GLN A 360 65.87 -20.20 -1.17
CA GLN A 360 67.11 -20.97 -0.98
C GLN A 360 68.26 -20.08 -0.48
N GLU A 361 68.25 -18.79 -0.83
CA GLU A 361 69.32 -17.85 -0.52
C GLU A 361 68.88 -16.75 0.45
N TYR A 362 67.58 -16.46 0.50
CA TYR A 362 67.01 -15.35 1.25
C TYR A 362 65.95 -15.81 2.24
N THR A 363 65.76 -15.01 3.31
CA THR A 363 64.69 -15.23 4.29
C THR A 363 63.37 -14.61 3.80
N GLU A 364 62.25 -15.01 4.42
CA GLU A 364 60.91 -14.49 4.08
C GLU A 364 60.77 -12.95 4.18
N ARG A 365 61.66 -12.30 4.94
CA ARG A 365 61.67 -10.84 5.14
C ARG A 365 62.48 -10.09 4.08
N HIS A 366 63.12 -10.80 3.14
CA HIS A 366 63.90 -10.17 2.09
C HIS A 366 62.99 -9.41 1.12
N PRO A 367 63.36 -8.19 0.68
CA PRO A 367 62.52 -7.37 -0.19
C PRO A 367 62.04 -8.08 -1.46
N GLU A 368 62.88 -8.91 -2.08
CA GLU A 368 62.52 -9.66 -3.30
C GLU A 368 61.49 -10.75 -3.02
N VAL A 369 61.56 -11.41 -1.86
CA VAL A 369 60.58 -12.42 -1.44
C VAL A 369 59.25 -11.75 -1.12
N ILE A 370 59.27 -10.59 -0.43
CA ILE A 370 58.06 -9.80 -0.15
C ILE A 370 57.40 -9.33 -1.45
N ALA A 371 58.18 -8.87 -2.43
CA ALA A 371 57.67 -8.43 -3.72
C ALA A 371 56.99 -9.58 -4.49
N ILE A 372 57.62 -10.77 -4.53
CA ILE A 372 57.03 -11.97 -5.15
C ILE A 372 55.78 -12.42 -4.39
N ASN A 373 55.77 -12.37 -3.06
CA ASN A 373 54.59 -12.68 -2.25
C ASN A 373 53.42 -11.74 -2.60
N GLY A 374 53.67 -10.44 -2.75
CA GLY A 374 52.66 -9.48 -3.20
C GLY A 374 52.09 -9.83 -4.58
N GLN A 375 52.96 -10.17 -5.54
CA GLN A 375 52.51 -10.60 -6.88
C GLN A 375 51.71 -11.90 -6.85
N ILE A 376 52.07 -12.84 -5.98
CA ILE A 376 51.33 -14.08 -5.77
C ILE A 376 49.94 -13.78 -5.19
N GLU A 377 49.83 -12.87 -4.22
CA GLU A 377 48.54 -12.45 -3.66
C GLU A 377 47.66 -11.75 -4.70
N ASP A 378 48.23 -10.84 -5.50
CA ASP A 378 47.51 -10.15 -6.56
C ASP A 378 46.96 -11.13 -7.60
N ILE A 379 47.76 -12.10 -8.06
CA ILE A 379 47.28 -13.11 -9.01
C ILE A 379 46.22 -14.02 -8.37
N LYS A 380 46.38 -14.42 -7.10
CA LYS A 380 45.36 -15.19 -6.37
C LYS A 380 44.04 -14.42 -6.31
N LYS A 381 44.09 -13.10 -6.09
CA LYS A 381 42.93 -12.22 -6.10
C LYS A 381 42.30 -12.09 -7.49
N ASP A 382 43.11 -11.89 -8.54
CA ASP A 382 42.62 -11.79 -9.92
C ASP A 382 41.90 -13.08 -10.37
N ILE A 383 42.47 -14.24 -10.03
CA ILE A 383 41.82 -15.54 -10.26
C ILE A 383 40.48 -15.59 -9.51
N SER A 384 40.45 -15.19 -8.24
CA SER A 384 39.24 -15.17 -7.43
C SER A 384 38.15 -14.26 -8.04
N ASP A 385 38.51 -13.06 -8.48
CA ASP A 385 37.59 -12.06 -9.04
C ASP A 385 37.01 -12.50 -10.40
N ILE A 386 37.85 -13.02 -11.29
CA ILE A 386 37.39 -13.57 -12.58
C ILE A 386 36.44 -14.74 -12.32
N VAL A 387 36.79 -15.61 -11.39
CA VAL A 387 35.97 -16.76 -11.09
C VAL A 387 34.64 -16.35 -10.45
N LYS A 388 34.64 -15.38 -9.54
CA LYS A 388 33.42 -14.79 -8.99
C LYS A 388 32.52 -14.26 -10.10
N ASN A 389 33.07 -13.56 -11.08
CA ASN A 389 32.33 -13.06 -12.24
C ASN A 389 31.78 -14.19 -13.13
N VAL A 390 32.52 -15.28 -13.33
CA VAL A 390 32.05 -16.47 -14.08
C VAL A 390 30.88 -17.15 -13.34
N VAL A 391 30.90 -17.22 -12.01
CA VAL A 391 29.79 -17.75 -11.21
C VAL A 391 28.57 -16.82 -11.24
N MET A 392 28.79 -15.50 -11.23
CA MET A 392 27.72 -14.48 -11.25
C MET A 392 27.01 -14.33 -12.62
N THR A 393 27.57 -14.89 -13.69
CA THR A 393 26.95 -14.86 -15.04
C THR A 393 26.17 -16.13 -15.39
N GLY A 394 26.19 -17.15 -14.52
CA GLY A 394 25.47 -18.40 -14.73
C GLY A 394 23.96 -18.32 -14.50
N PRO A 395 23.15 -19.25 -15.06
CA PRO A 395 21.68 -19.30 -14.94
C PRO A 395 21.13 -19.52 -13.51
N SER A 396 21.98 -19.55 -12.49
CA SER A 396 21.62 -19.63 -11.06
C SER A 396 22.40 -18.63 -10.20
N SER A 397 22.89 -17.55 -10.83
CA SER A 397 23.69 -16.50 -10.20
C SER A 397 22.99 -15.80 -9.04
N ASP A 398 21.66 -15.80 -8.98
CA ASP A 398 20.91 -15.16 -7.89
C ASP A 398 20.74 -16.05 -6.65
N ASP A 399 21.15 -17.32 -6.69
CA ASP A 399 21.01 -18.25 -5.57
C ASP A 399 22.26 -18.25 -4.66
N PRO A 400 22.19 -17.71 -3.42
CA PRO A 400 23.36 -17.58 -2.54
C PRO A 400 23.99 -18.92 -2.17
N ILE A 401 23.19 -19.99 -2.14
CA ILE A 401 23.69 -21.34 -1.83
C ILE A 401 24.52 -21.87 -3.00
N TYR A 402 24.07 -21.63 -4.24
CA TYR A 402 24.82 -22.03 -5.43
C TYR A 402 26.16 -21.27 -5.52
N GLN A 403 26.13 -19.96 -5.26
CA GLN A 403 27.34 -19.13 -5.22
C GLN A 403 28.36 -19.66 -4.20
N ASN A 404 27.93 -20.01 -2.99
CA ASN A 404 28.80 -20.56 -1.95
C ASN A 404 29.43 -21.90 -2.37
N LEU A 405 28.61 -22.84 -2.89
CA LEU A 405 29.10 -24.14 -3.33
C LEU A 405 30.11 -24.03 -4.47
N MET A 406 29.85 -23.14 -5.44
CA MET A 406 30.78 -22.86 -6.53
C MET A 406 32.07 -22.22 -6.02
N SER A 407 31.96 -21.20 -5.16
CA SER A 407 33.12 -20.55 -4.52
C SER A 407 34.00 -21.57 -3.79
N THR A 408 33.40 -22.53 -3.09
CA THR A 408 34.11 -23.61 -2.38
C THR A 408 34.84 -24.54 -3.35
N ILE A 409 34.20 -24.97 -4.44
CA ILE A 409 34.85 -25.82 -5.47
C ILE A 409 36.03 -25.09 -6.12
N ILE A 410 35.85 -23.83 -6.45
CA ILE A 410 36.88 -22.99 -7.10
C ILE A 410 38.08 -22.80 -6.18
N SER A 411 37.81 -22.52 -4.92
CA SER A 411 38.80 -22.40 -3.86
C SER A 411 39.61 -23.69 -3.74
N ALA A 412 38.93 -24.84 -3.70
CA ALA A 412 39.59 -26.15 -3.68
C ALA A 412 40.46 -26.38 -4.93
N ILE A 413 39.99 -26.06 -6.13
CA ILE A 413 40.76 -26.20 -7.38
C ILE A 413 41.99 -25.28 -7.37
N THR A 414 41.83 -24.03 -6.94
CA THR A 414 42.93 -23.05 -6.87
C THR A 414 44.01 -23.53 -5.91
N LYS A 415 43.61 -24.07 -4.75
CA LYS A 415 44.54 -24.68 -3.80
C LYS A 415 45.26 -25.89 -4.39
N ILE A 416 44.53 -26.82 -5.03
CA ILE A 416 45.14 -27.98 -5.70
C ILE A 416 46.22 -27.54 -6.69
N LYS A 417 45.96 -26.48 -7.48
CA LYS A 417 46.93 -25.94 -8.43
C LYS A 417 48.15 -25.30 -7.76
N ALA A 418 47.94 -24.53 -6.69
CA ALA A 418 49.02 -23.93 -5.90
C ALA A 418 49.92 -25.02 -5.27
N ASP A 419 49.31 -25.98 -4.57
CA ASP A 419 50.01 -27.10 -3.93
C ASP A 419 50.76 -27.95 -4.97
N SER A 420 50.16 -28.17 -6.15
CA SER A 420 50.83 -28.85 -7.28
C SER A 420 52.04 -28.06 -7.82
N GLY A 421 52.04 -26.73 -7.71
CA GLY A 421 53.19 -25.87 -8.01
C GLY A 421 54.30 -26.07 -6.98
N SER A 422 53.95 -26.01 -5.70
CA SER A 422 54.87 -26.24 -4.56
C SER A 422 55.52 -27.62 -4.62
N ILE A 423 54.75 -28.68 -4.92
CA ILE A 423 55.27 -30.05 -5.11
C ILE A 423 56.29 -30.09 -6.26
N ARG A 424 56.04 -29.39 -7.37
CA ARG A 424 56.98 -29.34 -8.50
C ARG A 424 58.29 -28.62 -8.13
N ALA A 425 58.22 -27.55 -7.35
CA ALA A 425 59.40 -26.87 -6.83
C ALA A 425 60.19 -27.77 -5.86
N LEU A 426 59.50 -28.42 -4.91
CA LEU A 426 60.11 -29.35 -3.96
C LEU A 426 60.78 -30.54 -4.68
N ASN A 427 60.16 -31.09 -5.72
CA ASN A 427 60.76 -32.18 -6.50
C ASN A 427 62.10 -31.78 -7.15
N LYS A 428 62.27 -30.52 -7.59
CA LYS A 428 63.56 -30.03 -8.10
C LYS A 428 64.61 -29.96 -6.98
N ILE A 429 64.24 -29.44 -5.81
CA ILE A 429 65.13 -29.35 -4.64
C ILE A 429 65.54 -30.75 -4.18
N ILE A 430 64.58 -31.66 -4.03
CA ILE A 430 64.81 -33.06 -3.67
C ILE A 430 65.74 -33.73 -4.71
N GLY A 431 65.54 -33.47 -6.00
CA GLY A 431 66.43 -33.94 -7.08
C GLY A 431 67.88 -33.49 -6.91
N ASN A 432 68.10 -32.21 -6.57
CA ASN A 432 69.44 -31.66 -6.33
C ASN A 432 70.13 -32.33 -5.13
N TYR A 433 69.40 -32.54 -4.03
CA TYR A 433 69.94 -33.23 -2.85
C TYR A 433 70.17 -34.72 -3.12
N ASN A 434 69.31 -35.40 -3.89
CA ASN A 434 69.54 -36.78 -4.32
C ASN A 434 70.84 -36.92 -5.13
N HIS A 435 71.13 -35.96 -6.02
CA HIS A 435 72.39 -35.92 -6.75
C HIS A 435 73.61 -35.64 -5.85
N LYS A 436 73.45 -34.86 -4.77
CA LYS A 436 74.51 -34.68 -3.76
C LYS A 436 74.77 -36.00 -3.00
N LEU A 437 73.71 -36.71 -2.63
CA LEU A 437 73.78 -38.02 -1.97
C LEU A 437 74.40 -39.10 -2.84
N SER A 438 74.14 -39.12 -4.15
CA SER A 438 74.71 -40.13 -5.06
C SER A 438 76.23 -40.06 -5.22
N LYS A 439 76.88 -39.01 -4.68
CA LYS A 439 78.35 -38.87 -4.65
C LYS A 439 78.98 -39.60 -3.47
N LEU A 440 78.19 -40.08 -2.50
CA LEU A 440 78.68 -40.84 -1.36
C LEU A 440 79.01 -42.29 -1.76
N PRO A 441 79.84 -43.01 -0.98
CA PRO A 441 80.06 -44.44 -1.16
C PRO A 441 78.76 -45.25 -1.13
N GLU A 442 78.66 -46.31 -1.94
CA GLU A 442 77.42 -47.08 -2.17
C GLU A 442 76.72 -47.55 -0.88
N LYS A 443 77.50 -47.98 0.13
CA LYS A 443 76.95 -48.40 1.43
C LYS A 443 76.38 -47.23 2.24
N GLU A 444 77.03 -46.07 2.18
CA GLU A 444 76.54 -44.85 2.84
C GLU A 444 75.28 -44.31 2.17
N VAL A 445 75.21 -44.35 0.83
CA VAL A 445 74.00 -43.99 0.08
C VAL A 445 72.82 -44.87 0.49
N THR A 446 73.03 -46.19 0.55
CA THR A 446 71.98 -47.13 0.93
C THR A 446 71.49 -46.86 2.36
N LEU A 447 72.42 -46.68 3.31
CA LEU A 447 72.09 -46.34 4.69
C LEU A 447 71.32 -45.00 4.78
N ALA A 448 71.77 -43.99 4.03
CA ALA A 448 71.15 -42.68 3.99
C ALA A 448 69.73 -42.73 3.43
N GLN A 449 69.48 -43.52 2.38
CA GLN A 449 68.15 -43.73 1.82
C GLN A 449 67.19 -44.40 2.81
N LEU A 450 67.67 -45.43 3.54
CA LEU A 450 66.87 -46.11 4.57
C LEU A 450 66.59 -45.19 5.77
N MET A 451 67.58 -44.41 6.23
CA MET A 451 67.39 -43.40 7.28
C MET A 451 66.42 -42.31 6.84
N ARG A 452 66.53 -41.80 5.60
CA ARG A 452 65.58 -40.85 5.03
C ARG A 452 64.17 -41.43 5.01
N LYS A 453 63.99 -42.65 4.48
CA LYS A 453 62.67 -43.32 4.42
C LYS A 453 62.08 -43.48 5.83
N LYS A 454 62.88 -43.84 6.84
CA LYS A 454 62.44 -43.86 8.25
C LYS A 454 62.02 -42.47 8.72
N ASN A 455 62.88 -41.47 8.56
CA ASN A 455 62.65 -40.11 9.08
C ASN A 455 61.42 -39.44 8.45
N VAL A 456 61.19 -39.63 7.15
CA VAL A 456 60.01 -39.11 6.44
C VAL A 456 58.74 -39.76 6.98
N ASN A 457 58.71 -41.09 7.09
CA ASN A 457 57.54 -41.79 7.61
C ASN A 457 57.26 -41.46 9.08
N ASP A 458 58.30 -41.23 9.88
CA ASP A 458 58.20 -40.83 11.29
C ASP A 458 57.56 -39.43 11.44
N LYS A 459 57.99 -38.47 10.60
CA LYS A 459 57.39 -37.13 10.53
C LYS A 459 55.93 -37.17 10.08
N ILE A 460 55.62 -37.91 9.01
CA ILE A 460 54.25 -38.07 8.50
C ILE A 460 53.35 -38.73 9.56
N TYR A 461 53.84 -39.78 10.23
CA TYR A 461 53.12 -40.45 11.32
C TYR A 461 52.80 -39.48 12.46
N THR A 462 53.80 -38.74 12.95
CA THR A 462 53.64 -37.80 14.08
C THR A 462 52.67 -36.66 13.74
N MET A 463 52.77 -36.14 12.52
CA MET A 463 51.88 -35.11 11.98
C MET A 463 50.43 -35.61 11.88
N LEU A 464 50.21 -36.79 11.31
CA LEU A 464 48.89 -37.42 11.22
C LEU A 464 48.30 -37.73 12.59
N LEU A 465 49.12 -38.19 13.54
CA LEU A 465 48.69 -38.44 14.92
C LEU A 465 48.24 -37.14 15.60
N THR A 466 49.00 -36.06 15.44
CA THR A 466 48.63 -34.74 15.97
C THR A 466 47.31 -34.25 15.40
N LYS A 467 47.14 -34.35 14.07
CA LYS A 467 45.90 -33.98 13.38
C LYS A 467 44.72 -34.88 13.79
N LEU A 468 44.98 -36.16 14.07
CA LEU A 468 43.95 -37.08 14.56
C LEU A 468 43.43 -36.64 15.93
N GLU A 469 44.33 -36.28 16.85
CA GLU A 469 43.93 -35.81 18.18
C GLU A 469 43.19 -34.47 18.12
N GLU A 470 43.62 -33.53 17.26
CA GLU A 470 42.87 -32.30 16.97
C GLU A 470 41.45 -32.61 16.45
N ALA A 471 41.31 -33.54 15.51
CA ALA A 471 40.01 -33.94 14.96
C ALA A 471 39.10 -34.59 16.02
N LYS A 472 39.65 -35.44 16.90
CA LYS A 472 38.92 -36.06 18.02
C LYS A 472 38.43 -35.01 19.03
N ILE A 473 39.26 -34.03 19.37
CA ILE A 473 38.88 -32.93 20.27
C ILE A 473 37.73 -32.13 19.65
N ASN A 474 37.81 -31.81 18.36
CA ASN A 474 36.75 -31.10 17.65
C ASN A 474 35.45 -31.91 17.52
N GLU A 475 35.51 -33.22 17.31
CA GLU A 475 34.33 -34.10 17.30
C GLU A 475 33.66 -34.20 18.69
N ALA A 476 34.46 -34.09 19.76
CA ALA A 476 33.99 -34.10 21.14
C ALA A 476 33.51 -32.72 21.65
N LYS A 477 33.82 -31.63 20.93
CA LYS A 477 33.43 -30.26 21.29
C LYS A 477 31.90 -30.12 21.32
N THR A 478 31.38 -29.62 22.45
CA THR A 478 29.94 -29.41 22.68
C THR A 478 29.52 -27.95 22.59
N THR A 479 30.48 -27.02 22.54
CA THR A 479 30.21 -25.59 22.45
C THR A 479 29.78 -25.22 21.03
N ALA A 480 28.63 -24.56 20.91
CA ALA A 480 28.15 -24.09 19.62
C ALA A 480 28.93 -22.87 19.12
N PRO A 481 29.14 -22.76 17.79
CA PRO A 481 29.77 -21.60 17.14
C PRO A 481 28.87 -20.36 17.11
N VAL A 482 27.60 -20.54 17.50
CA VAL A 482 26.57 -19.50 17.53
C VAL A 482 25.97 -19.43 18.92
N ARG A 483 25.59 -18.22 19.35
CA ARG A 483 25.02 -17.97 20.69
C ARG A 483 23.80 -17.08 20.57
N ILE A 484 22.78 -17.36 21.38
CA ILE A 484 21.65 -16.43 21.53
C ILE A 484 22.12 -15.23 22.34
N VAL A 485 21.89 -14.02 21.82
CA VAL A 485 22.14 -12.77 22.52
C VAL A 485 20.89 -12.39 23.29
N ASP A 486 19.79 -12.13 22.57
CA ASP A 486 18.48 -11.83 23.17
C ASP A 486 17.46 -12.86 22.73
N SER A 487 16.77 -13.44 23.72
CA SER A 487 15.60 -14.29 23.46
C SER A 487 14.38 -13.43 23.09
N ALA A 488 13.51 -13.99 22.25
CA ALA A 488 12.25 -13.37 21.89
C ALA A 488 11.29 -13.26 23.08
N ILE A 489 10.85 -12.05 23.36
CA ILE A 489 9.86 -11.72 24.40
C ILE A 489 8.45 -11.76 23.79
N ILE A 490 7.44 -12.09 24.60
CA ILE A 490 6.03 -12.06 24.19
C ILE A 490 5.64 -10.60 23.88
N PRO A 491 5.24 -10.27 22.64
CA PRO A 491 4.88 -8.91 22.28
C PRO A 491 3.57 -8.48 22.95
N THR A 492 3.56 -7.29 23.56
CA THR A 492 2.41 -6.71 24.25
C THR A 492 1.43 -6.01 23.30
N SER A 493 1.89 -5.59 22.12
CA SER A 493 1.09 -4.87 21.13
C SER A 493 1.22 -5.46 19.73
N PRO A 494 0.15 -5.47 18.91
CA PRO A 494 0.22 -5.96 17.54
C PRO A 494 0.90 -4.96 16.60
N ILE A 495 1.67 -5.47 15.64
CA ILE A 495 2.32 -4.65 14.60
C ILE A 495 1.33 -4.25 13.49
N LYS A 496 0.30 -5.08 13.24
CA LYS A 496 -0.77 -4.81 12.26
C LYS A 496 -2.15 -5.24 12.80
N PRO A 497 -3.23 -4.54 12.40
CA PRO A 497 -3.23 -3.28 11.64
C PRO A 497 -2.86 -2.09 12.53
N ARG A 498 -2.18 -1.08 11.96
CA ARG A 498 -1.82 0.15 12.66
C ARG A 498 -3.04 1.06 12.78
N LYS A 499 -3.89 0.79 13.78
CA LYS A 499 -5.22 1.42 13.93
C LYS A 499 -5.18 2.94 13.81
N ARG A 500 -4.28 3.62 14.54
CA ARG A 500 -4.16 5.09 14.51
C ARG A 500 -3.77 5.63 13.14
N LEU A 501 -2.76 5.03 12.51
CA LEU A 501 -2.28 5.45 11.18
C LEU A 501 -3.37 5.28 10.11
N ASN A 502 -4.06 4.14 10.10
CA ASN A 502 -5.14 3.88 9.15
C ASN A 502 -6.27 4.91 9.27
N MET A 503 -6.63 5.31 10.49
CA MET A 503 -7.67 6.32 10.71
C MET A 503 -7.25 7.72 10.25
N ILE A 504 -5.99 8.10 10.46
CA ILE A 504 -5.45 9.37 9.94
C ILE A 504 -5.48 9.38 8.41
N MET A 505 -5.04 8.29 7.77
CA MET A 505 -5.11 8.16 6.31
C MET A 505 -6.55 8.20 5.79
N ALA A 506 -7.49 7.57 6.49
CA ALA A 506 -8.91 7.59 6.14
C ALA A 506 -9.53 8.99 6.22
N LEU A 507 -9.10 9.80 7.20
CA LEU A 507 -9.52 11.18 7.34
C LEU A 507 -9.05 12.03 6.14
N PHE A 508 -7.77 11.95 5.78
CA PHE A 508 -7.23 12.68 4.62
C PHE A 508 -7.90 12.25 3.32
N LEU A 509 -8.06 10.94 3.11
CA LEU A 509 -8.76 10.41 1.93
C LEU A 509 -10.22 10.86 1.90
N GLY A 510 -10.88 10.89 3.06
CA GLY A 510 -12.25 11.38 3.22
C GLY A 510 -12.42 12.85 2.87
N ILE A 511 -11.49 13.69 3.31
CA ILE A 511 -11.47 15.12 2.95
C ILE A 511 -11.31 15.27 1.43
N PHE A 512 -10.38 14.53 0.82
CA PHE A 512 -10.14 14.62 -0.62
C PHE A 512 -11.36 14.19 -1.44
N ILE A 513 -11.98 13.05 -1.10
CA ILE A 513 -13.21 12.57 -1.75
C ILE A 513 -14.38 13.52 -1.49
N GLY A 514 -14.48 14.06 -0.27
CA GLY A 514 -15.53 14.99 0.11
C GLY A 514 -15.44 16.32 -0.66
N LEU A 515 -14.25 16.90 -0.77
CA LEU A 515 -13.99 18.11 -1.56
C LEU A 515 -14.23 17.85 -3.04
N GLY A 516 -13.67 16.77 -3.60
CA GLY A 516 -13.89 16.40 -5.00
C GLY A 516 -15.37 16.18 -5.32
N GLY A 517 -16.12 15.53 -4.43
CA GLY A 517 -17.56 15.37 -4.55
C GLY A 517 -18.33 16.68 -4.48
N ALA A 518 -17.92 17.63 -3.62
CA ALA A 518 -18.52 18.96 -3.56
C ALA A 518 -18.36 19.72 -4.88
N PHE A 519 -17.15 19.71 -5.46
CA PHE A 519 -16.89 20.33 -6.76
C PHE A 519 -17.65 19.63 -7.90
N LEU A 520 -17.71 18.29 -7.89
CA LEU A 520 -18.43 17.53 -8.91
C LEU A 520 -19.94 17.85 -8.88
N VAL A 521 -20.54 17.93 -7.69
CA VAL A 521 -21.95 18.30 -7.55
C VAL A 521 -22.21 19.73 -8.00
N GLU A 522 -21.29 20.67 -7.74
CA GLU A 522 -21.44 22.05 -8.22
C GLU A 522 -21.23 22.17 -9.73
N TYR A 523 -20.28 21.43 -10.29
CA TYR A 523 -20.02 21.38 -11.73
C TYR A 523 -21.23 20.85 -12.52
N LEU A 524 -21.97 19.90 -11.95
CA LEU A 524 -23.17 19.34 -12.56
C LEU A 524 -24.44 20.21 -12.34
N ASP A 525 -24.36 21.29 -11.56
CA ASP A 525 -25.50 22.17 -11.28
C ASP A 525 -25.64 23.25 -12.37
N ASN A 526 -26.61 23.08 -13.26
CA ASN A 526 -26.84 23.96 -14.42
C ASN A 526 -27.86 25.09 -14.16
N THR A 527 -28.19 25.38 -12.89
CA THR A 527 -29.22 26.38 -12.54
C THR A 527 -28.68 27.82 -12.55
N ILE A 528 -29.60 28.79 -12.70
CA ILE A 528 -29.27 30.23 -12.73
C ILE A 528 -29.13 30.79 -11.32
N LYS A 529 -27.93 31.25 -10.99
CA LYS A 529 -27.59 31.79 -9.65
C LYS A 529 -26.88 33.15 -9.66
N SER A 530 -26.56 33.71 -10.82
CA SER A 530 -25.93 35.04 -10.95
C SER A 530 -26.67 35.91 -11.99
N PRO A 531 -26.85 37.22 -11.75
CA PRO A 531 -27.35 38.16 -12.74
C PRO A 531 -26.37 38.36 -13.89
N ASP A 532 -25.06 38.24 -13.65
CA ASP A 532 -24.02 38.36 -14.69
C ASP A 532 -24.23 37.32 -15.80
N ILE A 533 -24.70 36.11 -15.44
CA ILE A 533 -25.05 35.08 -16.43
C ILE A 533 -26.21 35.56 -17.33
N ILE A 534 -27.16 36.34 -16.81
CA ILE A 534 -28.30 36.86 -17.58
C ILE A 534 -27.83 37.95 -18.56
N GLU A 535 -27.00 38.86 -18.10
CA GLU A 535 -26.50 39.98 -18.91
C GLU A 535 -25.39 39.54 -19.88
N ASP A 536 -24.38 38.82 -19.40
CA ASP A 536 -23.19 38.50 -20.20
C ASP A 536 -23.38 37.30 -21.10
N TYR A 537 -23.94 36.21 -20.56
CA TYR A 537 -24.10 34.95 -21.30
C TYR A 537 -25.37 34.97 -22.15
N PHE A 538 -26.51 35.38 -21.58
CA PHE A 538 -27.77 35.43 -22.33
C PHE A 538 -27.99 36.75 -23.08
N LYS A 539 -27.21 37.81 -22.87
CA LYS A 539 -27.41 39.11 -23.54
C LYS A 539 -28.85 39.60 -23.43
N LEU A 540 -29.46 39.42 -22.25
CA LEU A 540 -30.82 39.86 -21.96
C LEU A 540 -30.77 41.06 -20.99
N PRO A 541 -31.63 42.08 -21.19
CA PRO A 541 -31.68 43.21 -20.26
C PRO A 541 -32.13 42.73 -18.88
N PHE A 542 -31.38 43.08 -17.84
CA PHE A 542 -31.67 42.69 -16.47
C PHE A 542 -32.42 43.81 -15.73
N LEU A 543 -33.57 43.48 -15.15
CA LEU A 543 -34.44 44.47 -14.50
C LEU A 543 -34.29 44.51 -12.97
N GLY A 544 -33.79 43.42 -12.36
CA GLY A 544 -33.55 43.37 -10.91
C GLY A 544 -33.72 41.98 -10.28
N ILE A 545 -33.28 41.88 -9.02
CA ILE A 545 -33.41 40.69 -8.17
C ILE A 545 -34.53 40.91 -7.16
N ILE A 546 -35.46 39.96 -7.07
CA ILE A 546 -36.47 39.92 -6.01
C ILE A 546 -36.02 38.90 -4.94
N PRO A 547 -35.78 39.33 -3.68
CA PRO A 547 -35.45 38.43 -2.59
C PRO A 547 -36.58 37.44 -2.30
N TYR A 548 -36.25 36.28 -1.75
CA TYR A 548 -37.27 35.31 -1.34
C TYR A 548 -38.15 35.88 -0.22
N ILE A 549 -39.45 36.00 -0.47
CA ILE A 549 -40.43 36.48 0.51
C ILE A 549 -40.69 35.39 1.55
N ASN A 550 -40.26 35.58 2.79
CA ASN A 550 -40.53 34.68 3.90
C ASN A 550 -41.73 35.17 4.73
N GLY A 551 -42.53 34.25 5.28
CA GLY A 551 -43.68 34.58 6.11
C GLY A 551 -43.33 35.32 7.42
N ASN A 552 -42.06 35.37 7.80
CA ASN A 552 -41.57 36.15 8.93
C ASN A 552 -41.25 37.62 8.59
N ASP A 553 -41.09 37.97 7.31
CA ASP A 553 -40.76 39.34 6.88
C ASP A 553 -41.94 40.31 7.10
N ILE A 554 -43.17 39.77 7.17
CA ILE A 554 -44.40 40.52 7.43
C ILE A 554 -44.70 40.62 8.94
N LYS A 555 -44.11 39.73 9.77
CA LYS A 555 -44.37 39.69 11.22
C LYS A 555 -43.69 40.81 12.02
N LYS A 556 -42.79 41.59 11.41
CA LYS A 556 -42.06 42.66 12.12
C LYS A 556 -42.86 43.94 12.36
N ASN A 557 -44.01 44.12 11.69
CA ASN A 557 -44.91 45.25 11.94
C ASN A 557 -46.16 44.77 12.68
N GLU A 558 -46.29 45.12 13.97
CA GLU A 558 -47.38 44.67 14.85
C GLU A 558 -48.79 45.13 14.42
N HIS A 559 -48.90 46.07 13.47
CA HIS A 559 -50.18 46.69 13.10
C HIS A 559 -51.03 45.93 12.06
N TYR A 560 -50.51 44.90 11.37
CA TYR A 560 -51.26 44.19 10.33
C TYR A 560 -51.31 42.67 10.56
N LYS A 561 -52.02 42.23 11.61
CA LYS A 561 -52.37 40.81 11.81
C LYS A 561 -53.58 40.42 10.95
N SER A 562 -53.34 39.94 9.73
CA SER A 562 -54.38 39.28 8.91
C SER A 562 -54.17 37.76 8.83
N LYS A 563 -55.24 36.98 9.06
CA LYS A 563 -55.27 35.50 9.25
C LYS A 563 -55.22 34.65 7.97
N THR A 564 -54.79 35.17 6.81
CA THR A 564 -54.83 34.41 5.54
C THR A 564 -53.47 34.36 4.85
N ALA A 565 -52.92 33.16 4.65
CA ALA A 565 -51.61 32.91 4.02
C ALA A 565 -51.45 33.49 2.60
N VAL A 566 -52.56 33.82 1.93
CA VAL A 566 -52.59 34.42 0.59
C VAL A 566 -52.29 35.93 0.62
N LYS A 567 -52.70 36.65 1.68
CA LYS A 567 -52.41 38.09 1.85
C LYS A 567 -50.92 38.35 2.11
N ASN A 568 -50.18 37.33 2.58
CA ASN A 568 -48.76 37.41 2.87
C ASN A 568 -47.83 37.48 1.63
N LYS A 569 -48.39 37.57 0.42
CA LYS A 569 -47.61 37.68 -0.83
C LYS A 569 -47.62 39.09 -1.44
N LEU A 570 -48.46 40.00 -0.95
CA LEU A 570 -48.52 41.41 -1.37
C LEU A 570 -47.64 42.28 -0.45
N ILE A 571 -46.33 42.02 -0.46
CA ILE A 571 -45.38 42.65 0.47
C ILE A 571 -45.36 44.18 0.34
N THR A 572 -45.59 44.71 -0.86
CA THR A 572 -45.60 46.16 -1.12
C THR A 572 -46.76 46.90 -0.45
N GLN A 573 -47.84 46.20 -0.10
CA GLN A 573 -48.97 46.73 0.67
C GLN A 573 -48.78 46.53 2.18
N TYR A 574 -48.39 45.33 2.60
CA TYR A 574 -48.40 44.95 4.02
C TYR A 574 -47.06 45.22 4.74
N ALA A 575 -45.97 45.44 4.02
CA ALA A 575 -44.67 45.82 4.56
C ALA A 575 -43.97 46.84 3.63
N PRO A 576 -44.49 48.07 3.52
CA PRO A 576 -43.99 49.09 2.60
C PRO A 576 -42.53 49.52 2.84
N GLU A 577 -42.02 49.31 4.06
CA GLU A 577 -40.64 49.61 4.47
C GLU A 577 -39.68 48.41 4.32
N SER A 578 -40.18 47.26 3.83
CA SER A 578 -39.34 46.07 3.65
C SER A 578 -38.31 46.27 2.54
N PRO A 579 -37.07 45.75 2.68
CA PRO A 579 -36.10 45.71 1.59
C PRO A 579 -36.63 45.05 0.31
N ILE A 580 -37.58 44.12 0.45
CA ILE A 580 -38.24 43.47 -0.69
C ILE A 580 -39.14 44.47 -1.44
N THR A 581 -39.85 45.34 -0.71
CA THR A 581 -40.67 46.41 -1.31
C THR A 581 -39.79 47.40 -2.06
N GLU A 582 -38.63 47.74 -1.50
CA GLU A 582 -37.67 48.60 -2.18
C GLU A 582 -37.09 47.94 -3.45
N ALA A 583 -36.86 46.62 -3.45
CA ALA A 583 -36.53 45.90 -4.68
C ALA A 583 -37.61 46.04 -5.78
N TYR A 584 -38.90 45.97 -5.42
CA TYR A 584 -40.00 46.21 -6.36
C TYR A 584 -40.09 47.68 -6.84
N ARG A 585 -39.70 48.65 -6.01
CA ARG A 585 -39.61 50.07 -6.41
C ARG A 585 -38.47 50.30 -7.41
N VAL A 586 -37.30 49.70 -7.17
CA VAL A 586 -36.17 49.72 -8.12
C VAL A 586 -36.58 49.10 -9.46
N ILE A 587 -37.24 47.93 -9.43
CA ILE A 587 -37.74 47.28 -10.65
C ILE A 587 -38.71 48.20 -11.41
N ARG A 588 -39.66 48.82 -10.70
CA ARG A 588 -40.60 49.79 -11.30
C ARG A 588 -39.86 50.98 -11.93
N THR A 589 -38.87 51.54 -11.26
CA THR A 589 -38.04 52.63 -11.80
C THR A 589 -37.27 52.17 -13.04
N ASN A 590 -36.66 50.99 -13.03
CA ASN A 590 -35.99 50.43 -14.20
C ASN A 590 -36.95 50.24 -15.38
N LEU A 591 -38.19 49.82 -15.13
CA LEU A 591 -39.23 49.71 -16.16
C LEU A 591 -39.62 51.07 -16.75
N GLN A 592 -39.70 52.12 -15.94
CA GLN A 592 -39.95 53.49 -16.44
C GLN A 592 -38.84 53.98 -17.37
N PHE A 593 -37.59 53.55 -17.15
CA PHE A 593 -36.44 53.91 -18.00
C PHE A 593 -36.18 52.93 -19.15
N ALA A 594 -36.84 51.77 -19.19
CA ALA A 594 -36.57 50.73 -20.20
C ALA A 594 -36.98 51.14 -21.63
N SER A 595 -37.77 52.21 -21.78
CA SER A 595 -38.17 52.76 -23.08
C SER A 595 -38.32 54.27 -22.97
N ILE A 596 -37.28 55.01 -23.39
CA ILE A 596 -37.23 56.48 -23.29
C ILE A 596 -38.11 57.14 -24.36
N ASP A 597 -38.15 56.56 -25.57
CA ASP A 597 -38.84 57.15 -26.72
C ASP A 597 -40.35 56.84 -26.75
N THR A 598 -40.77 55.71 -26.16
CA THR A 598 -42.18 55.30 -26.08
C THR A 598 -42.53 54.81 -24.68
N PRO A 599 -43.43 55.49 -23.95
CA PRO A 599 -43.81 55.07 -22.61
C PRO A 599 -44.55 53.73 -22.64
N LEU A 600 -44.07 52.77 -21.86
CA LEU A 600 -44.66 51.43 -21.75
C LEU A 600 -45.98 51.53 -20.97
N LYS A 601 -47.13 51.30 -21.63
CA LYS A 601 -48.44 51.31 -20.97
C LYS A 601 -49.01 49.92 -20.77
N SER A 602 -48.79 49.02 -21.72
CA SER A 602 -49.28 47.63 -21.71
C SER A 602 -48.10 46.66 -21.56
N ILE A 603 -47.98 46.03 -20.38
CA ILE A 603 -46.84 45.16 -20.06
C ILE A 603 -47.34 43.77 -19.68
N LEU A 604 -46.86 42.76 -20.40
CA LEU A 604 -47.07 41.36 -20.07
C LEU A 604 -46.00 40.88 -19.10
N VAL A 605 -46.39 40.17 -18.05
CA VAL A 605 -45.44 39.44 -17.19
C VAL A 605 -45.65 37.96 -17.39
N THR A 606 -44.58 37.29 -17.82
CA THR A 606 -44.54 35.84 -18.00
C THR A 606 -43.30 35.27 -17.30
N GLY A 607 -43.09 33.96 -17.40
CA GLY A 607 -41.96 33.27 -16.79
C GLY A 607 -41.64 32.01 -17.58
N VAL A 608 -40.50 31.41 -17.29
CA VAL A 608 -39.99 30.24 -18.01
C VAL A 608 -40.87 29.02 -17.75
N GLN A 609 -41.22 28.77 -16.50
CA GLN A 609 -41.89 27.57 -16.02
C GLN A 609 -42.93 27.87 -14.92
N PRO A 610 -43.83 26.94 -14.58
CA PRO A 610 -44.76 27.13 -13.45
C PRO A 610 -44.01 27.50 -12.16
N GLU A 611 -44.65 28.31 -11.31
CA GLU A 611 -44.09 28.74 -10.02
C GLU A 611 -42.85 29.65 -10.03
N ASP A 612 -42.52 30.30 -11.16
CA ASP A 612 -41.47 31.35 -11.16
C ASP A 612 -41.86 32.62 -10.37
N GLY A 613 -43.12 32.75 -9.97
CA GLY A 613 -43.62 33.89 -9.19
C GLY A 613 -44.11 35.08 -10.03
N LYS A 614 -44.57 34.81 -11.26
CA LYS A 614 -45.21 35.76 -12.20
C LYS A 614 -46.31 36.59 -11.55
N THR A 615 -47.41 35.96 -11.12
CA THR A 615 -48.56 36.62 -10.50
C THR A 615 -48.14 37.45 -9.28
N THR A 616 -47.26 36.91 -8.42
CA THR A 616 -46.74 37.65 -7.26
C THR A 616 -45.97 38.89 -7.69
N THR A 617 -45.14 38.79 -8.73
CA THR A 617 -44.38 39.90 -9.28
C THR A 617 -45.29 40.97 -9.89
N VAL A 618 -46.27 40.56 -10.72
CA VAL A 618 -47.29 41.45 -11.31
C VAL A 618 -48.01 42.25 -10.24
N CYS A 619 -48.55 41.56 -9.22
CA CYS A 619 -49.35 42.22 -8.20
C CYS A 619 -48.54 43.23 -7.40
N ASN A 620 -47.29 42.91 -7.02
CA ASN A 620 -46.45 43.81 -6.25
C ASN A 620 -45.98 45.02 -7.08
N ILE A 621 -45.63 44.84 -8.36
CA ILE A 621 -45.29 45.94 -9.27
C ILE A 621 -46.50 46.84 -9.51
N ALA A 622 -47.70 46.29 -9.66
CA ALA A 622 -48.92 47.08 -9.84
C ALA A 622 -49.18 48.00 -8.64
N ILE A 623 -49.00 47.49 -7.43
CA ILE A 623 -49.14 48.27 -6.20
C ILE A 623 -48.09 49.40 -6.14
N THR A 624 -46.85 49.17 -6.60
CA THR A 624 -45.84 50.24 -6.61
C THR A 624 -46.15 51.35 -7.61
N TYR A 625 -46.84 51.07 -8.73
CA TYR A 625 -47.36 52.09 -9.64
C TYR A 625 -48.58 52.83 -9.08
N ALA A 626 -49.54 52.09 -8.49
CA ALA A 626 -50.73 52.68 -7.86
C ALA A 626 -50.37 53.64 -6.71
N ASN A 627 -49.37 53.28 -5.91
CA ASN A 627 -48.83 54.12 -4.84
C ASN A 627 -48.11 55.39 -5.34
N MET A 628 -47.73 55.48 -6.63
CA MET A 628 -47.25 56.72 -7.25
C MET A 628 -48.38 57.65 -7.72
N GLY A 629 -49.64 57.23 -7.58
CA GLY A 629 -50.79 57.97 -8.07
C GLY A 629 -51.20 57.63 -9.50
N LEU A 630 -50.55 56.65 -10.16
CA LEU A 630 -50.93 56.23 -11.51
C LEU A 630 -52.15 55.32 -11.48
N LYS A 631 -53.12 55.57 -12.38
CA LYS A 631 -54.27 54.69 -12.58
C LYS A 631 -53.78 53.38 -13.18
N THR A 632 -53.74 52.34 -12.34
CA THR A 632 -53.14 51.05 -12.67
C THR A 632 -54.22 49.97 -12.72
N VAL A 633 -54.18 49.10 -13.72
CA VAL A 633 -55.05 47.91 -13.77
C VAL A 633 -54.25 46.63 -13.96
N ILE A 634 -54.60 45.59 -13.21
CA ILE A 634 -54.08 44.23 -13.45
C ILE A 634 -55.14 43.45 -14.23
N VAL A 635 -54.72 42.79 -15.31
CA VAL A 635 -55.57 41.89 -16.08
C VAL A 635 -55.06 40.46 -15.96
N ASP A 636 -55.87 39.57 -15.39
CA ASP A 636 -55.54 38.13 -15.28
C ASP A 636 -55.81 37.44 -16.62
N THR A 637 -54.78 37.32 -17.45
CA THR A 637 -54.84 36.59 -18.73
C THR A 637 -54.39 35.14 -18.63
N ASP A 638 -54.03 34.65 -17.43
CA ASP A 638 -53.89 33.23 -17.17
C ASP A 638 -55.27 32.58 -17.00
N LEU A 639 -55.92 32.36 -18.14
CA LEU A 639 -57.23 31.70 -18.21
C LEU A 639 -57.17 30.22 -17.77
N ARG A 640 -55.97 29.65 -17.61
CA ARG A 640 -55.77 28.24 -17.26
C ARG A 640 -55.73 28.05 -15.75
N LYS A 641 -54.99 28.91 -15.03
CA LYS A 641 -54.83 28.84 -13.57
C LYS A 641 -54.93 30.23 -12.91
N PRO A 642 -56.06 30.95 -13.03
CA PRO A 642 -56.17 32.34 -12.58
C PRO A 642 -55.92 32.48 -11.07
N GLN A 643 -54.97 33.34 -10.69
CA GLN A 643 -54.58 33.56 -9.30
C GLN A 643 -54.78 35.00 -8.81
N VAL A 644 -54.94 35.99 -9.71
CA VAL A 644 -54.93 37.41 -9.32
C VAL A 644 -56.09 37.71 -8.37
N HIS A 645 -57.31 37.27 -8.70
CA HIS A 645 -58.48 37.47 -7.83
C HIS A 645 -58.27 36.92 -6.40
N ARG A 646 -57.52 35.82 -6.25
CA ARG A 646 -57.22 35.22 -4.93
C ARG A 646 -56.25 36.08 -4.14
N MET A 647 -55.25 36.68 -4.81
CA MET A 647 -54.27 37.56 -4.15
C MET A 647 -54.95 38.76 -3.47
N PHE A 648 -56.00 39.30 -4.11
CA PHE A 648 -56.73 40.48 -3.62
C PHE A 648 -58.05 40.15 -2.89
N GLY A 649 -58.43 38.87 -2.78
CA GLY A 649 -59.66 38.47 -2.10
C GLY A 649 -60.96 38.77 -2.87
N LEU A 650 -60.88 38.92 -4.19
CA LEU A 650 -62.01 39.25 -5.07
C LEU A 650 -62.70 38.00 -5.64
N LYS A 651 -63.93 38.17 -6.13
CA LYS A 651 -64.70 37.11 -6.79
C LYS A 651 -64.30 36.98 -8.27
N ASN A 652 -64.12 35.75 -8.76
CA ASN A 652 -63.79 35.45 -10.17
C ASN A 652 -65.01 35.08 -11.03
N GLN A 653 -66.19 35.64 -10.74
CA GLN A 653 -67.42 35.30 -11.48
C GLN A 653 -67.51 36.06 -12.82
N ILE A 654 -67.00 37.29 -12.85
CA ILE A 654 -67.02 38.18 -14.01
C ILE A 654 -65.57 38.64 -14.28
N GLY A 655 -65.15 38.55 -15.53
CA GLY A 655 -63.77 38.88 -15.93
C GLY A 655 -63.58 38.99 -17.44
N ILE A 656 -62.33 38.90 -17.89
CA ILE A 656 -61.96 39.07 -19.30
C ILE A 656 -62.62 38.03 -20.21
N SER A 657 -62.84 36.79 -19.73
CA SER A 657 -63.58 35.77 -20.48
C SER A 657 -65.00 36.21 -20.83
N ASN A 658 -65.70 36.88 -19.90
CA ASN A 658 -67.05 37.38 -20.12
C ASN A 658 -67.09 38.55 -21.11
N TYR A 659 -66.07 39.41 -21.11
CA TYR A 659 -65.96 40.46 -22.13
C TYR A 659 -65.76 39.83 -23.51
N LEU A 660 -64.81 38.90 -23.65
CA LEU A 660 -64.45 38.32 -24.94
C LEU A 660 -65.55 37.43 -25.52
N ILE A 661 -66.22 36.61 -24.69
CA ILE A 661 -67.25 35.65 -25.12
C ILE A 661 -68.67 36.23 -25.02
N GLU A 662 -69.06 36.79 -23.86
CA GLU A 662 -70.46 37.12 -23.53
C GLU A 662 -70.87 38.57 -23.84
N LYS A 663 -70.03 39.32 -24.57
CA LYS A 663 -70.26 40.72 -24.98
C LYS A 663 -70.61 41.70 -23.83
N LYS A 664 -70.17 41.43 -22.60
CA LYS A 664 -70.25 42.40 -21.49
C LYS A 664 -69.43 43.65 -21.77
N LYS A 665 -69.77 44.79 -21.15
CA LYS A 665 -69.00 46.04 -21.31
C LYS A 665 -67.76 46.02 -20.43
N ILE A 666 -66.75 46.82 -20.80
CA ILE A 666 -65.50 46.96 -20.03
C ILE A 666 -65.77 47.43 -18.60
N SER A 667 -66.73 48.35 -18.40
CA SER A 667 -67.15 48.84 -17.08
C SER A 667 -67.60 47.74 -16.13
N ASP A 668 -68.15 46.65 -16.67
CA ASP A 668 -68.80 45.60 -15.88
C ASP A 668 -67.79 44.55 -15.38
N ILE A 669 -66.58 44.55 -15.94
CA ILE A 669 -65.54 43.55 -15.66
C ILE A 669 -64.35 44.13 -14.88
N VAL A 670 -64.27 45.45 -14.76
CA VAL A 670 -63.26 46.16 -13.95
C VAL A 670 -63.77 46.22 -12.52
N GLN A 671 -63.03 45.58 -11.60
CA GLN A 671 -63.32 45.57 -10.18
C GLN A 671 -62.34 46.50 -9.45
N GLU A 672 -62.84 47.37 -8.58
CA GLU A 672 -61.99 48.18 -7.70
C GLU A 672 -61.40 47.32 -6.57
N THR A 673 -60.27 47.76 -6.04
CA THR A 673 -59.57 47.09 -4.92
C THR A 673 -59.52 48.00 -3.70
N ASP A 674 -59.15 47.44 -2.54
CA ASP A 674 -58.88 48.22 -1.32
C ASP A 674 -57.63 49.13 -1.43
N ILE A 675 -56.95 49.15 -2.59
CA ILE A 675 -55.75 49.94 -2.86
C ILE A 675 -56.11 51.06 -3.83
N ASN A 676 -55.89 52.30 -3.40
CA ASN A 676 -56.16 53.49 -4.21
C ASN A 676 -55.43 53.43 -5.55
N ASN A 677 -56.10 53.84 -6.63
CA ASN A 677 -55.61 53.83 -8.01
C ASN A 677 -55.29 52.44 -8.59
N LEU A 678 -55.73 51.35 -7.94
CA LEU A 678 -55.56 49.99 -8.45
C LEU A 678 -56.92 49.32 -8.72
N SER A 679 -57.10 48.91 -9.97
CA SER A 679 -58.24 48.10 -10.41
C SER A 679 -57.79 46.72 -10.91
N ILE A 680 -58.70 45.75 -10.93
CA ILE A 680 -58.43 44.39 -11.38
C ILE A 680 -59.50 43.93 -12.36
N VAL A 681 -59.06 43.31 -13.45
CA VAL A 681 -59.89 42.49 -14.33
C VAL A 681 -59.52 41.03 -14.07
N ALA A 682 -60.41 40.31 -13.40
CA ALA A 682 -60.23 38.89 -13.15
C ALA A 682 -60.36 38.07 -14.46
N ALA A 683 -59.97 36.80 -14.44
CA ALA A 683 -60.06 35.96 -15.63
C ALA A 683 -61.53 35.64 -16.01
N GLY A 684 -62.42 35.56 -15.01
CA GLY A 684 -63.84 35.21 -15.16
C GLY A 684 -64.09 33.71 -15.02
N LYS A 685 -65.36 33.29 -15.16
CA LYS A 685 -65.73 31.87 -15.26
C LYS A 685 -65.46 31.41 -16.70
N ILE A 686 -64.75 30.31 -16.85
CA ILE A 686 -64.10 29.95 -18.12
C ILE A 686 -64.64 28.61 -18.64
N LYS A 687 -65.12 28.59 -19.88
CA LYS A 687 -65.49 27.40 -20.67
C LYS A 687 -65.09 27.64 -22.14
N GLY A 688 -64.19 26.84 -22.73
CA GLY A 688 -63.79 26.96 -24.15
C GLY A 688 -62.28 26.87 -24.43
N ASN A 689 -61.87 27.19 -25.67
CA ASN A 689 -60.48 27.15 -26.16
C ASN A 689 -59.75 28.50 -25.95
N PHE A 690 -58.72 28.54 -25.09
CA PHE A 690 -58.11 29.80 -24.62
C PHE A 690 -57.29 30.54 -25.68
N GLY A 691 -56.50 29.81 -26.48
CA GLY A 691 -55.54 30.44 -27.41
C GLY A 691 -56.21 31.27 -28.51
N GLU A 692 -57.33 30.78 -29.06
CA GLU A 692 -58.09 31.48 -30.11
C GLU A 692 -58.71 32.79 -29.61
N ILE A 693 -59.18 32.79 -28.37
CA ILE A 693 -59.82 33.95 -27.75
C ILE A 693 -58.80 35.07 -27.53
N LEU A 694 -57.58 34.71 -27.14
CA LEU A 694 -56.48 35.67 -26.92
C LEU A 694 -55.93 36.26 -28.23
N ASN A 695 -56.05 35.55 -29.36
CA ASN A 695 -55.64 36.06 -30.68
C ASN A 695 -56.75 36.81 -31.45
N SER A 696 -57.90 37.08 -30.81
CA SER A 696 -59.03 37.74 -31.47
C SER A 696 -58.85 39.26 -31.60
N ASP A 697 -59.44 39.87 -32.62
CA ASP A 697 -59.46 41.35 -32.76
C ASP A 697 -60.16 42.04 -31.58
N LYS A 698 -61.03 41.32 -30.88
CA LYS A 698 -61.70 41.79 -29.66
C LYS A 698 -60.72 41.92 -28.50
N MET A 699 -59.71 41.05 -28.42
CA MET A 699 -58.60 41.20 -27.46
C MET A 699 -57.74 42.41 -27.79
N LYS A 700 -57.39 42.62 -29.06
CA LYS A 700 -56.63 43.82 -29.49
C LYS A 700 -57.37 45.11 -29.11
N LYS A 701 -58.67 45.19 -29.39
CA LYS A 701 -59.51 46.33 -28.99
C LYS A 701 -59.59 46.50 -27.47
N PHE A 702 -59.59 45.40 -26.72
CA PHE A 702 -59.56 45.44 -25.26
C PHE A 702 -58.26 46.02 -24.73
N ILE A 703 -57.11 45.56 -25.24
CA ILE A 703 -55.79 46.06 -24.86
C ILE A 703 -55.72 47.57 -25.13
N GLN A 704 -56.11 48.00 -26.34
CA GLN A 704 -56.15 49.41 -26.69
C GLN A 704 -57.07 50.23 -25.76
N SER A 705 -58.29 49.76 -25.52
CA SER A 705 -59.26 50.45 -24.65
C SER A 705 -58.79 50.56 -23.20
N MET A 706 -57.99 49.61 -22.71
CA MET A 706 -57.40 49.66 -21.38
C MET A 706 -56.27 50.68 -21.32
N SER A 707 -55.38 50.70 -22.32
CA SER A 707 -54.28 51.67 -22.41
C SER A 707 -54.72 53.12 -22.57
N GLU A 708 -55.96 53.35 -23.05
CA GLU A 708 -56.59 54.68 -23.11
C GLU A 708 -57.18 55.12 -21.75
N LYS A 709 -57.65 54.17 -20.93
CA LYS A 709 -58.33 54.46 -19.64
C LYS A 709 -57.40 54.46 -18.43
N PHE A 710 -56.30 53.72 -18.51
CA PHE A 710 -55.35 53.53 -17.42
C PHE A 710 -53.96 54.00 -17.86
N ASP A 711 -53.19 54.53 -16.91
CA ASP A 711 -51.82 54.97 -17.14
C ASP A 711 -50.90 53.75 -17.33
N ILE A 712 -51.15 52.67 -16.59
CA ILE A 712 -50.43 51.39 -16.66
C ILE A 712 -51.40 50.20 -16.61
N VAL A 713 -51.18 49.25 -17.51
CA VAL A 713 -51.95 48.01 -17.66
C VAL A 713 -50.99 46.83 -17.59
N LEU A 714 -51.10 46.03 -16.52
CA LEU A 714 -50.24 44.88 -16.28
C LEU A 714 -51.00 43.57 -16.51
N TYR A 715 -50.47 42.72 -17.36
CA TYR A 715 -51.10 41.45 -17.72
C TYR A 715 -50.35 40.27 -17.09
N ASP A 716 -51.05 39.46 -16.28
CA ASP A 716 -50.52 38.18 -15.78
C ASP A 716 -50.78 37.07 -16.80
N SER A 717 -49.80 36.18 -17.02
CA SER A 717 -49.86 35.17 -18.08
C SER A 717 -49.32 33.81 -17.63
N PRO A 718 -49.68 32.71 -18.30
CA PRO A 718 -49.07 31.42 -18.04
C PRO A 718 -47.57 31.42 -18.47
N PRO A 719 -46.77 30.43 -18.07
CA PRO A 719 -45.36 30.35 -18.46
C PRO A 719 -45.14 30.00 -19.94
N VAL A 720 -44.08 30.56 -20.54
CA VAL A 720 -43.74 30.43 -21.96
C VAL A 720 -43.50 28.99 -22.39
N LEU A 721 -42.80 28.17 -21.59
CA LEU A 721 -42.54 26.77 -21.93
C LEU A 721 -43.77 25.86 -21.75
N SER A 722 -44.85 26.34 -21.15
CA SER A 722 -46.06 25.54 -20.96
C SER A 722 -47.07 25.71 -22.08
N VAL A 723 -47.28 26.94 -22.55
CA VAL A 723 -48.33 27.27 -23.54
C VAL A 723 -47.95 28.49 -24.37
N ALA A 724 -48.56 28.62 -25.57
CA ALA A 724 -48.27 29.71 -26.51
C ALA A 724 -48.94 31.05 -26.17
N ASP A 725 -49.88 31.06 -25.22
CA ASP A 725 -50.67 32.24 -24.82
C ASP A 725 -49.83 33.53 -24.60
N PRO A 726 -48.65 33.49 -23.92
CA PRO A 726 -47.83 34.69 -23.70
C PRO A 726 -47.17 35.23 -24.96
N LEU A 727 -46.90 34.39 -25.96
CA LEU A 727 -46.29 34.79 -27.23
C LEU A 727 -47.31 35.54 -28.09
N ILE A 728 -48.56 35.06 -28.09
CA ILE A 728 -49.70 35.71 -28.77
C ILE A 728 -49.95 37.08 -28.15
N LEU A 729 -50.11 37.14 -26.83
CA LEU A 729 -50.39 38.39 -26.11
C LEU A 729 -49.23 39.38 -26.20
N GLY A 730 -47.99 38.90 -26.04
CA GLY A 730 -46.80 39.74 -26.06
C GLY A 730 -46.59 40.47 -27.38
N SER A 731 -47.03 39.91 -28.51
CA SER A 731 -46.96 40.57 -29.83
C SER A 731 -47.92 41.76 -29.98
N GLN A 732 -48.88 41.91 -29.05
CA GLN A 732 -49.92 42.95 -29.08
C GLN A 732 -49.73 44.00 -27.96
N MET A 733 -48.65 43.92 -27.19
CA MET A 733 -48.36 44.75 -26.02
C MET A 733 -47.03 45.49 -26.18
N ASP A 734 -46.83 46.57 -25.42
CA ASP A 734 -45.64 47.41 -25.51
C ASP A 734 -44.35 46.68 -25.09
N GLY A 735 -44.50 45.65 -24.25
CA GLY A 735 -43.45 44.65 -24.07
C GLY A 735 -43.73 43.61 -22.99
N VAL A 736 -42.74 42.72 -22.82
CA VAL A 736 -42.81 41.54 -21.96
C VAL A 736 -41.70 41.56 -20.92
N ILE A 737 -42.04 41.19 -19.68
CA ILE A 737 -41.11 40.92 -18.60
C ILE A 737 -41.03 39.41 -18.38
N LEU A 738 -39.82 38.85 -18.35
CA LEU A 738 -39.59 37.44 -18.09
C LEU A 738 -39.13 37.22 -16.64
N VAL A 739 -39.92 36.52 -15.85
CA VAL A 739 -39.58 36.14 -14.47
C VAL A 739 -38.87 34.78 -14.47
N VAL A 740 -37.68 34.73 -13.89
CA VAL A 740 -36.80 33.56 -13.75
C VAL A 740 -36.61 33.25 -12.27
N ARG A 741 -36.65 31.98 -11.87
CA ARG A 741 -36.51 31.60 -10.46
C ARG A 741 -35.06 31.22 -10.12
N TYR A 742 -34.50 31.91 -9.12
CA TYR A 742 -33.14 31.70 -8.62
C TYR A 742 -32.91 30.25 -8.16
N GLY A 743 -31.85 29.62 -8.67
CA GLY A 743 -31.40 28.28 -8.30
C GLY A 743 -32.39 27.16 -8.65
N VAL A 744 -33.36 27.43 -9.53
CA VAL A 744 -34.37 26.46 -9.97
C VAL A 744 -34.50 26.43 -11.50
N THR A 745 -34.45 27.59 -12.16
CA THR A 745 -34.51 27.63 -13.63
C THR A 745 -33.16 27.25 -14.22
N ASP A 746 -33.16 26.28 -15.14
CA ASP A 746 -31.97 25.84 -15.87
C ASP A 746 -31.54 26.85 -16.94
N LYS A 747 -30.22 26.95 -17.18
CA LYS A 747 -29.65 27.79 -18.25
C LYS A 747 -30.24 27.48 -19.63
N ASP A 748 -30.42 26.20 -19.94
CA ASP A 748 -30.97 25.76 -21.22
C ASP A 748 -32.43 26.18 -21.40
N ALA A 749 -33.22 26.19 -20.32
CA ALA A 749 -34.61 26.61 -20.35
C ALA A 749 -34.75 28.10 -20.70
N ILE A 750 -33.88 28.96 -20.14
CA ILE A 750 -33.84 30.39 -20.51
C ILE A 750 -33.42 30.58 -21.95
N MET A 751 -32.41 29.85 -22.41
CA MET A 751 -31.94 29.92 -23.79
C MET A 751 -33.07 29.58 -24.77
N HIS A 752 -33.85 28.53 -24.46
CA HIS A 752 -34.99 28.14 -25.27
C HIS A 752 -36.09 29.20 -25.28
N VAL A 753 -36.45 29.76 -24.11
CA VAL A 753 -37.44 30.85 -24.02
C VAL A 753 -36.99 32.08 -24.77
N LYS A 754 -35.71 32.48 -24.66
CA LYS A 754 -35.14 33.60 -25.43
C LYS A 754 -35.32 33.37 -26.93
N LYS A 755 -34.99 32.16 -27.41
CA LYS A 755 -35.14 31.80 -28.83
C LYS A 755 -36.60 31.91 -29.27
N ILE A 756 -37.54 31.36 -28.50
CA ILE A 756 -38.97 31.41 -28.80
C ILE A 756 -39.48 32.86 -28.82
N ILE A 757 -39.19 33.66 -27.78
CA ILE A 757 -39.64 35.06 -27.71
C ILE A 757 -39.06 35.88 -28.87
N SER A 758 -37.80 35.65 -29.28
CA SER A 758 -37.16 36.39 -30.38
C SER A 758 -37.71 36.01 -31.76
N GLN A 759 -38.30 34.82 -31.91
CA GLN A 759 -38.93 34.38 -33.17
C GLN A 759 -40.31 34.99 -33.40
N HIS A 760 -40.98 35.41 -32.33
CA HIS A 760 -42.21 36.18 -32.39
C HIS A 760 -41.85 37.67 -32.25
N SER A 761 -42.56 38.59 -32.89
CA SER A 761 -42.26 40.05 -32.85
C SER A 761 -42.60 40.68 -31.48
N THR A 762 -42.11 40.08 -30.41
CA THR A 762 -42.42 40.39 -29.02
C THR A 762 -41.22 41.09 -28.38
N LYS A 763 -41.41 42.32 -27.92
CA LYS A 763 -40.34 43.11 -27.29
C LYS A 763 -40.10 42.63 -25.85
N LEU A 764 -39.01 41.92 -25.60
CA LEU A 764 -38.58 41.55 -24.23
C LEU A 764 -37.93 42.76 -23.55
N ILE A 765 -38.64 43.37 -22.60
CA ILE A 765 -38.19 44.54 -21.82
C ILE A 765 -37.05 44.16 -20.88
N GLY A 766 -37.12 42.95 -20.30
CA GLY A 766 -36.04 42.38 -19.53
C GLY A 766 -36.44 41.26 -18.59
N VAL A 767 -35.45 40.78 -17.84
CA VAL A 767 -35.52 39.59 -17.00
C VAL A 767 -35.47 39.97 -15.52
N LEU A 768 -36.36 39.36 -14.74
CA LEU A 768 -36.40 39.48 -13.28
C LEU A 768 -35.98 38.16 -12.63
N LEU A 769 -34.97 38.22 -11.76
CA LEU A 769 -34.51 37.05 -11.01
C LEU A 769 -35.23 37.00 -9.66
N ASN A 770 -36.24 36.13 -9.55
CA ASN A 770 -37.11 36.01 -8.40
C ASN A 770 -36.67 34.91 -7.42
N ALA A 771 -37.12 35.01 -6.17
CA ALA A 771 -36.94 34.04 -5.10
C ALA A 771 -35.48 33.80 -4.68
N ASN A 772 -34.63 34.84 -4.74
CA ASN A 772 -33.25 34.72 -4.28
C ASN A 772 -33.20 34.55 -2.74
N ARG A 773 -32.90 33.33 -2.29
CA ARG A 773 -32.79 32.97 -0.87
C ARG A 773 -31.49 33.43 -0.22
N ASN A 774 -30.47 33.74 -1.03
CA ASN A 774 -29.14 34.13 -0.57
C ASN A 774 -28.92 35.65 -0.63
N TYR A 775 -29.98 36.44 -0.79
CA TYR A 775 -29.93 37.90 -0.92
C TYR A 775 -29.22 38.62 0.25
N HIS A 776 -29.24 38.03 1.45
CA HIS A 776 -28.56 38.58 2.64
C HIS A 776 -27.11 38.08 2.86
N SER A 777 -26.55 37.28 1.94
CA SER A 777 -25.16 36.84 2.00
C SER A 777 -24.18 37.99 1.72
N ARG A 778 -23.03 38.03 2.42
CA ARG A 778 -22.05 39.13 2.45
C ARG A 778 -21.56 39.64 1.09
N GLY A 779 -21.70 38.87 0.01
CA GLY A 779 -21.27 39.26 -1.34
C GLY A 779 -22.17 40.29 -2.04
N TYR A 780 -23.50 40.20 -1.86
CA TYR A 780 -24.46 41.11 -2.53
C TYR A 780 -24.76 42.39 -1.74
N LYS A 781 -24.18 42.51 -0.54
CA LYS A 781 -24.33 43.71 0.30
C LYS A 781 -23.72 44.96 -0.34
N TYR A 782 -22.74 44.80 -1.23
CA TYR A 782 -22.02 45.93 -1.83
C TYR A 782 -22.87 46.78 -2.77
N TYR A 783 -23.87 46.20 -3.44
CA TYR A 783 -24.71 46.96 -4.37
C TYR A 783 -25.84 47.76 -3.72
N TYR A 784 -26.10 47.56 -2.42
CA TYR A 784 -27.29 48.13 -1.76
C TYR A 784 -27.01 48.94 -0.48
N TYR A 785 -25.85 48.77 0.15
CA TYR A 785 -25.61 49.33 1.50
C TYR A 785 -24.92 50.71 1.53
N ASP A 786 -24.37 51.19 0.41
CA ASP A 786 -23.63 52.47 0.39
C ASP A 786 -24.53 53.72 0.43
N TYR A 787 -25.84 53.60 0.20
CA TYR A 787 -26.74 54.78 0.21
C TYR A 787 -27.54 54.96 1.52
N TYR A 788 -27.72 53.91 2.34
CA TYR A 788 -28.58 53.96 3.53
C TYR A 788 -27.85 53.83 4.87
N SER A 789 -26.53 53.71 4.90
CA SER A 789 -25.76 53.54 6.15
C SER A 789 -25.06 54.81 6.64
N ALA A 790 -25.69 55.98 6.46
CA ALA A 790 -25.27 57.22 7.13
C ALA A 790 -25.92 57.43 8.52
N ASN A 791 -26.95 56.67 8.89
CA ASN A 791 -27.64 56.85 10.17
C ASN A 791 -28.16 55.52 10.74
N GLU A 792 -27.29 54.69 11.33
CA GLU A 792 -27.68 53.83 12.45
C GLU A 792 -26.46 53.24 13.18
N LYS A 793 -26.38 53.52 14.49
CA LYS A 793 -25.30 53.08 15.38
C LYS A 793 -25.26 51.54 15.50
N ARG A 794 -24.16 50.93 15.03
CA ARG A 794 -23.87 49.49 15.17
C ARG A 794 -23.43 49.12 16.59
N LYS A 795 -24.15 48.18 17.23
CA LYS A 795 -23.58 47.29 18.26
C LYS A 795 -22.64 46.28 17.57
N LYS A 796 -21.35 46.32 17.91
CA LYS A 796 -20.31 45.40 17.38
C LYS A 796 -20.38 44.03 18.10
N ASN A 797 -20.31 42.95 17.31
CA ASN A 797 -20.21 41.56 17.79
C ASN A 797 -18.77 41.19 18.19
N ILE A 798 -18.65 40.32 19.20
CA ILE A 798 -17.42 39.87 19.88
C ILE A 798 -16.36 39.27 18.93
N ILE A 799 -16.79 38.62 17.84
CA ILE A 799 -15.88 37.99 16.87
C ILE A 799 -15.05 39.02 16.09
N GLN A 800 -15.56 40.24 15.91
CA GLN A 800 -14.86 41.30 15.20
C GLN A 800 -13.72 41.93 16.03
N LYS A 801 -13.81 41.85 17.37
CA LYS A 801 -12.73 42.27 18.28
C LYS A 801 -11.53 41.29 18.31
N LEU A 802 -11.72 40.05 17.87
CA LEU A 802 -10.66 39.03 17.87
C LEU A 802 -9.81 39.06 16.59
N ILE A 803 -10.39 39.54 15.48
CA ILE A 803 -9.67 39.65 14.20
C ILE A 803 -8.87 40.95 14.11
N GLU A 804 -9.25 42.02 14.80
CA GLU A 804 -8.42 43.24 14.92
C GLU A 804 -7.24 43.11 15.92
N ARG A 805 -7.10 41.95 16.57
CA ARG A 805 -6.05 41.67 17.57
C ARG A 805 -4.99 40.66 17.11
N ILE A 806 -5.12 40.18 15.87
CA ILE A 806 -4.13 39.39 15.14
C ILE A 806 -3.71 40.26 13.96
#